data_AF-A0A150PBD1-F1
#
_entry.id   AF-A0A150PBD1-F1
#
_cell.length_a   1.000
_cell.length_b   1.000
_cell.length_c   1.000
_cell.angle_alpha   90.00
_cell.angle_beta   90.00
_cell.angle_gamma   90.00
#
_symmetry.space_group_name_H-M   'P 1'
#
loop_
_entity.id
_entity.type
_entity.pdbx_description
1 polymer ?
#
loop_
_entity_poly.entity_id
_entity_poly.type
_entity_poly.pdbx_seq_one_letter_code
_entity_poly.pdbx_strand_id
1 'polypeptide(L)'
;GEPLAPVTLVVWGDYECPFTSRHMATLEQLKHAYGPDRLRVVWKHFPLPFHKNAHPAHVAAETVFRLGGAEAFWRFHERAFADQRSLAPESFEAWAAEAGVDRAAFRASFERQQHAAKIDQDLRAGRDVGVSGTPSTLINGVFVSGAQPIDRLRPILDEQLRAAEDLRRSGVPRERIYATLSEQNKARAPAPPPRPAVEDTTVWKVPVDGSPIRGNPNALVTLVMFFDLQCPFSRKVAPTIDDLLKKYGDELRVVFKHRPLPFHLRAEPAAELALEAKAQRGDAAFWKAYELLREGPLEDADLAAHARSLGLDVARAQKAVAARRHAARIDRDLRLADDLEANGTPHFFINGRRLVGAQRAEKFEALIEAQLEGARALVAEGTPRAKLYDALQKGAKAGNPPERILAPAPTRDNPGKGAKPGAPVTIQMFADFQSPFCKRVQPTLDEIIAAYPGKVRVVFRHLPLAIHTLAPLAAEASVEAFRQKGEAGFWAMAQRLWEDQSENGLGRAALERHAAAIGLDVAKLRDALDARAHRAAVEADQKLAERLDITGTPSFAINDYFLSGAQGTPRFRRLVDLALGPRVPPTPESLHGASKPATTQATPAQPAQPPGGTSLMGAKHLVVMYAGSRLAPQHVVRTRDDARALAEEALKKAQRGARFEDLVAEYSDEPGSAARGGDLGKFRKGAMVPEFEQALEKVAVGSLSGVVETAFGFHIILRTQ
;
A
#
# COMPACT_ATOMS: atom_id res chain seq x y z
N GLY A 1 5.70 -18.22 -27.01
CA GLY A 1 4.41 -17.98 -27.67
C GLY A 1 4.66 -17.54 -29.09
N GLU A 2 3.64 -17.64 -29.93
CA GLU A 2 3.69 -17.29 -31.34
C GLU A 2 4.04 -15.81 -31.55
N PRO A 3 4.85 -15.45 -32.57
CA PRO A 3 5.24 -14.07 -32.82
C PRO A 3 4.05 -13.13 -33.02
N LEU A 4 2.91 -13.62 -33.51
CA LEU A 4 1.69 -12.85 -33.75
C LEU A 4 0.55 -13.22 -32.79
N ALA A 5 0.89 -13.67 -31.59
CA ALA A 5 -0.11 -13.89 -30.55
C ALA A 5 -0.88 -12.58 -30.25
N PRO A 6 -2.22 -12.64 -30.10
CA PRO A 6 -3.08 -11.48 -29.91
C PRO A 6 -2.78 -10.68 -28.63
N VAL A 7 -2.23 -11.33 -27.59
CA VAL A 7 -1.79 -10.66 -26.36
C VAL A 7 -0.28 -10.75 -26.19
N THR A 8 0.32 -9.58 -25.95
CA THR A 8 1.74 -9.39 -25.70
C THR A 8 1.96 -8.84 -24.29
N LEU A 9 2.75 -9.56 -23.50
CA LEU A 9 3.28 -9.09 -22.22
C LEU A 9 4.70 -8.58 -22.45
N VAL A 10 4.94 -7.28 -22.35
CA VAL A 10 6.29 -6.71 -22.33
C VAL A 10 6.72 -6.55 -20.88
N VAL A 11 7.69 -7.34 -20.43
CA VAL A 11 8.15 -7.39 -19.05
C VAL A 11 9.52 -6.74 -18.93
N TRP A 12 9.60 -5.62 -18.20
CA TRP A 12 10.86 -5.07 -17.73
C TRP A 12 11.23 -5.75 -16.42
N GLY A 13 12.33 -6.47 -16.44
CA GLY A 13 12.78 -7.23 -15.28
C GLY A 13 14.25 -7.07 -15.00
N ASP A 14 14.63 -7.57 -13.83
CA ASP A 14 15.97 -7.55 -13.28
C ASP A 14 16.33 -8.96 -12.78
N TYR A 15 17.45 -9.52 -13.27
CA TYR A 15 17.90 -10.88 -12.92
C TYR A 15 18.29 -11.07 -11.46
N GLU A 16 18.66 -10.02 -10.72
CA GLU A 16 19.02 -10.08 -9.29
C GLU A 16 17.83 -9.71 -8.37
N CYS A 17 16.72 -9.23 -8.95
CA CYS A 17 15.55 -8.81 -8.19
C CYS A 17 14.69 -10.01 -7.73
N PRO A 18 14.43 -10.15 -6.41
CA PRO A 18 13.59 -11.24 -5.89
C PRO A 18 12.11 -11.11 -6.29
N PHE A 19 11.62 -9.90 -6.53
CA PHE A 19 10.24 -9.71 -7.02
C PHE A 19 10.10 -10.13 -8.47
N THR A 20 11.10 -9.87 -9.31
CA THR A 20 11.13 -10.34 -10.69
C THR A 20 11.12 -11.86 -10.72
N SER A 21 11.94 -12.51 -9.88
CA SER A 21 11.94 -13.97 -9.70
C SER A 21 10.55 -14.52 -9.33
N ARG A 22 9.89 -13.93 -8.33
CA ARG A 22 8.52 -14.31 -7.95
C ARG A 22 7.53 -14.16 -9.11
N HIS A 23 7.69 -13.13 -9.95
CA HIS A 23 6.81 -12.91 -11.09
C HIS A 23 6.99 -13.94 -12.20
N MET A 24 8.17 -14.55 -12.34
CA MET A 24 8.40 -15.60 -13.34
C MET A 24 7.44 -16.79 -13.13
N ALA A 25 7.19 -17.18 -11.88
CA ALA A 25 6.18 -18.21 -11.57
C ALA A 25 4.77 -17.80 -12.04
N THR A 26 4.40 -16.52 -11.93
CA THR A 26 3.11 -16.03 -12.45
C THR A 26 3.08 -16.03 -13.98
N LEU A 27 4.20 -15.68 -14.65
CA LEU A 27 4.30 -15.75 -16.10
C LEU A 27 4.16 -17.19 -16.60
N GLU A 28 4.73 -18.17 -15.91
CA GLU A 28 4.55 -19.59 -16.25
C GLU A 28 3.09 -20.03 -16.10
N GLN A 29 2.41 -19.65 -15.02
CA GLN A 29 0.98 -19.93 -14.85
C GLN A 29 0.14 -19.31 -15.97
N LEU A 30 0.48 -18.10 -16.42
CA LEU A 30 -0.19 -17.44 -17.55
C LEU A 30 0.11 -18.15 -18.88
N LYS A 31 1.37 -18.51 -19.15
CA LYS A 31 1.74 -19.28 -20.34
C LYS A 31 0.96 -20.59 -20.41
N HIS A 32 0.83 -21.30 -19.29
CA HIS A 32 0.05 -22.53 -19.22
C HIS A 32 -1.44 -22.30 -19.46
N ALA A 33 -2.03 -21.27 -18.82
CA ALA A 33 -3.46 -20.98 -18.94
C ALA A 33 -3.88 -20.51 -20.35
N TYR A 34 -3.03 -19.74 -21.02
CA TYR A 34 -3.37 -19.10 -22.29
C TYR A 34 -2.81 -19.82 -23.51
N GLY A 35 -1.69 -20.51 -23.38
CA GLY A 35 -1.04 -21.21 -24.49
C GLY A 35 -0.31 -20.28 -25.47
N PRO A 36 0.55 -20.84 -26.34
CA PRO A 36 1.44 -20.07 -27.19
C PRO A 36 0.73 -19.26 -28.28
N ASP A 37 -0.45 -19.71 -28.74
CA ASP A 37 -1.19 -19.04 -29.81
C ASP A 37 -1.89 -17.76 -29.36
N ARG A 38 -2.18 -17.65 -28.05
CA ARG A 38 -2.92 -16.53 -27.46
C ARG A 38 -2.02 -15.54 -26.73
N LEU A 39 -0.92 -16.02 -26.15
CA LEU A 39 -0.03 -15.22 -25.33
C LEU A 39 1.44 -15.33 -25.79
N ARG A 40 2.06 -14.17 -26.03
CA ARG A 40 3.52 -14.04 -26.14
C ARG A 40 4.07 -13.14 -25.05
N VAL A 41 5.26 -13.49 -24.55
CA VAL A 41 6.01 -12.72 -23.56
C VAL A 41 7.25 -12.16 -24.23
N VAL A 42 7.50 -10.88 -24.01
CA VAL A 42 8.67 -10.13 -24.49
C VAL A 42 9.43 -9.64 -23.27
N TRP A 43 10.69 -9.99 -23.18
CA TRP A 43 11.57 -9.51 -22.12
C TRP A 43 12.23 -8.18 -22.50
N LYS A 44 12.39 -7.30 -21.51
CA LYS A 44 13.14 -6.05 -21.59
C LYS A 44 14.09 -5.93 -20.42
N HIS A 45 15.33 -5.52 -20.69
CA HIS A 45 16.37 -5.42 -19.68
C HIS A 45 16.16 -4.15 -18.82
N PHE A 46 16.09 -4.32 -17.50
CA PHE A 46 16.00 -3.19 -16.57
C PHE A 46 16.84 -3.46 -15.30
N PRO A 47 18.18 -3.62 -15.42
CA PRO A 47 19.04 -3.77 -14.25
C PRO A 47 18.91 -2.56 -13.33
N LEU A 48 18.51 -2.80 -12.10
CA LEU A 48 18.42 -1.79 -11.06
C LEU A 48 19.84 -1.43 -10.61
N PRO A 49 20.15 -0.14 -10.43
CA PRO A 49 21.53 0.32 -10.20
C PRO A 49 22.14 -0.15 -8.87
N PHE A 50 21.32 -0.70 -7.96
CA PHE A 50 21.73 -1.24 -6.67
C PHE A 50 21.95 -2.77 -6.69
N HIS A 51 21.65 -3.43 -7.81
CA HIS A 51 21.92 -4.84 -8.05
C HIS A 51 23.22 -4.97 -8.86
N LYS A 52 24.31 -5.31 -8.15
CA LYS A 52 25.66 -5.26 -8.70
C LYS A 52 25.90 -6.29 -9.81
N ASN A 53 25.22 -7.42 -9.73
CA ASN A 53 25.33 -8.53 -10.66
C ASN A 53 24.24 -8.49 -11.76
N ALA A 54 23.20 -7.66 -11.59
CA ALA A 54 22.15 -7.54 -12.59
C ALA A 54 22.70 -7.08 -13.95
N HIS A 55 23.43 -5.96 -14.02
CA HIS A 55 23.90 -5.45 -15.31
C HIS A 55 24.71 -6.49 -16.11
N PRO A 56 25.75 -7.16 -15.56
CA PRO A 56 26.45 -8.19 -16.30
C PRO A 56 25.56 -9.40 -16.64
N ALA A 57 24.62 -9.82 -15.78
CA ALA A 57 23.65 -10.87 -16.12
C ALA A 57 22.75 -10.47 -17.32
N HIS A 58 22.35 -9.20 -17.40
CA HIS A 58 21.58 -8.68 -18.52
C HIS A 58 22.39 -8.65 -19.82
N VAL A 59 23.67 -8.24 -19.76
CA VAL A 59 24.57 -8.31 -20.92
C VAL A 59 24.76 -9.75 -21.37
N ALA A 60 24.99 -10.68 -20.44
CA ALA A 60 25.11 -12.11 -20.75
C ALA A 60 23.85 -12.66 -21.43
N ALA A 61 22.67 -12.34 -20.91
CA ALA A 61 21.41 -12.79 -21.51
C ALA A 61 21.23 -12.24 -22.94
N GLU A 62 21.55 -10.96 -23.18
CA GLU A 62 21.49 -10.37 -24.53
C GLU A 62 22.55 -11.00 -25.45
N THR A 63 23.76 -11.31 -24.96
CA THR A 63 24.77 -12.07 -25.72
C THR A 63 24.26 -13.45 -26.11
N VAL A 64 23.63 -14.19 -25.19
CA VAL A 64 23.02 -15.49 -25.51
C VAL A 64 21.93 -15.35 -26.57
N PHE A 65 21.07 -14.33 -26.45
CA PHE A 65 20.05 -14.06 -27.46
C PHE A 65 20.63 -13.80 -28.85
N ARG A 66 21.73 -13.05 -28.94
CA ARG A 66 22.38 -12.71 -30.22
C ARG A 66 23.08 -13.88 -30.87
N LEU A 67 23.63 -14.80 -30.08
CA LEU A 67 24.38 -15.96 -30.58
C LEU A 67 23.50 -17.18 -30.82
N GLY A 68 22.53 -17.45 -29.94
CA GLY A 68 21.69 -18.66 -29.96
C GLY A 68 20.20 -18.41 -30.18
N GLY A 69 19.77 -17.17 -30.39
CA GLY A 69 18.38 -16.82 -30.63
C GLY A 69 17.48 -16.90 -29.40
N ALA A 70 16.16 -16.84 -29.63
CA ALA A 70 15.16 -16.78 -28.57
C ALA A 70 15.12 -18.03 -27.69
N GLU A 71 15.32 -19.21 -28.28
CA GLU A 71 15.29 -20.48 -27.53
C GLU A 71 16.46 -20.57 -26.53
N ALA A 72 17.67 -20.23 -26.98
CA ALA A 72 18.83 -20.15 -26.09
C ALA A 72 18.64 -19.07 -25.01
N PHE A 73 18.09 -17.90 -25.37
CA PHE A 73 17.78 -16.85 -24.41
C PHE A 73 16.87 -17.35 -23.29
N TRP A 74 15.76 -18.03 -23.62
CA TRP A 74 14.81 -18.50 -22.59
C TRP A 74 15.41 -19.59 -21.70
N ARG A 75 16.23 -20.50 -22.24
CA ARG A 75 16.99 -21.46 -21.42
C ARG A 75 17.92 -20.77 -20.43
N PHE A 76 18.70 -19.80 -20.91
CA PHE A 76 19.59 -19.01 -20.05
C PHE A 76 18.79 -18.23 -19.00
N HIS A 77 17.68 -17.61 -19.42
CA HIS A 77 16.81 -16.80 -18.57
C HIS A 77 16.24 -17.62 -17.41
N GLU A 78 15.71 -18.80 -17.69
CA GLU A 78 15.19 -19.73 -16.67
C GLU A 78 16.30 -20.17 -15.72
N ARG A 79 17.47 -20.52 -16.26
CA ARG A 79 18.64 -20.94 -15.46
C ARG A 79 19.13 -19.82 -14.52
N ALA A 80 19.18 -18.58 -15.01
CA ALA A 80 19.59 -17.42 -14.23
C ALA A 80 18.62 -17.12 -13.08
N PHE A 81 17.31 -17.30 -13.28
CA PHE A 81 16.33 -17.14 -12.20
C PHE A 81 16.29 -18.33 -11.22
N ALA A 82 16.58 -19.55 -11.69
CA ALA A 82 16.70 -20.72 -10.82
C ALA A 82 17.90 -20.60 -9.85
N ASP A 83 18.91 -19.82 -10.21
CA ASP A 83 20.17 -19.71 -9.47
C ASP A 83 20.66 -18.25 -9.34
N GLN A 84 19.73 -17.37 -8.95
CA GLN A 84 19.99 -15.93 -8.78
C GLN A 84 21.14 -15.62 -7.81
N ARG A 85 21.52 -16.55 -6.93
CA ARG A 85 22.61 -16.36 -5.98
C ARG A 85 23.99 -16.46 -6.64
N SER A 86 24.05 -17.04 -7.84
CA SER A 86 25.30 -17.36 -8.54
C SER A 86 25.49 -16.49 -9.79
N LEU A 87 24.94 -15.27 -9.82
CA LEU A 87 25.08 -14.34 -10.95
C LEU A 87 26.53 -13.82 -11.06
N ALA A 88 27.41 -14.61 -11.70
CA ALA A 88 28.82 -14.31 -11.91
C ALA A 88 29.26 -14.71 -13.33
N PRO A 89 30.36 -14.14 -13.88
CA PRO A 89 30.85 -14.43 -15.22
C PRO A 89 30.99 -15.92 -15.54
N GLU A 90 31.51 -16.71 -14.61
CA GLU A 90 31.73 -18.14 -14.76
C GLU A 90 30.39 -18.88 -14.91
N SER A 91 29.40 -18.49 -14.13
CA SER A 91 28.04 -19.01 -14.23
C SER A 91 27.38 -18.61 -15.54
N PHE A 92 27.56 -17.37 -15.99
CA PHE A 92 26.98 -16.92 -17.25
C PHE A 92 27.52 -17.71 -18.44
N GLU A 93 28.83 -17.96 -18.49
CA GLU A 93 29.42 -18.79 -19.55
C GLU A 93 28.92 -20.23 -19.48
N ALA A 94 28.83 -20.81 -18.28
CA ALA A 94 28.30 -22.16 -18.09
C ALA A 94 26.84 -22.26 -18.56
N TRP A 95 25.99 -21.32 -18.15
CA TRP A 95 24.57 -21.29 -18.53
C TRP A 95 24.37 -20.97 -20.01
N ALA A 96 25.23 -20.16 -20.61
CA ALA A 96 25.22 -19.92 -22.06
C ALA A 96 25.52 -21.21 -22.83
N ALA A 97 26.49 -22.00 -22.37
CA ALA A 97 26.79 -23.31 -22.95
C ALA A 97 25.64 -24.31 -22.76
N GLU A 98 25.04 -24.36 -21.56
CA GLU A 98 23.83 -25.16 -21.29
C GLU A 98 22.66 -24.74 -22.22
N ALA A 99 22.58 -23.45 -22.57
CA ALA A 99 21.59 -22.93 -23.50
C ALA A 99 21.89 -23.25 -24.99
N GLY A 100 23.04 -23.86 -25.29
CA GLY A 100 23.45 -24.25 -26.64
C GLY A 100 24.31 -23.21 -27.38
N VAL A 101 24.87 -22.22 -26.68
CA VAL A 101 25.77 -21.21 -27.26
C VAL A 101 27.22 -21.66 -27.14
N ASP A 102 28.03 -21.45 -28.19
CA ASP A 102 29.46 -21.72 -28.16
C ASP A 102 30.18 -20.88 -27.08
N ARG A 103 30.97 -21.54 -26.23
CA ARG A 103 31.64 -20.91 -25.09
C ARG A 103 32.62 -19.83 -25.52
N ALA A 104 33.40 -20.09 -26.58
CA ALA A 104 34.41 -19.15 -27.05
C ALA A 104 33.76 -17.89 -27.65
N ALA A 105 32.70 -18.06 -28.45
CA ALA A 105 31.92 -16.97 -29.01
C ALA A 105 31.23 -16.14 -27.93
N PHE A 106 30.62 -16.79 -26.92
CA PHE A 106 30.02 -16.11 -25.78
C PHE A 106 31.06 -15.26 -25.04
N ARG A 107 32.18 -15.87 -24.64
CA ARG A 107 33.26 -15.19 -23.91
C ARG A 107 33.77 -13.98 -24.67
N ALA A 108 34.08 -14.15 -25.96
CA ALA A 108 34.59 -13.09 -26.81
C ALA A 108 33.62 -11.89 -26.96
N SER A 109 32.31 -12.15 -26.97
CA SER A 109 31.27 -11.12 -27.04
C SER A 109 31.02 -10.44 -25.70
N PHE A 110 30.93 -11.24 -24.63
CA PHE A 110 30.63 -10.81 -23.27
C PHE A 110 31.77 -9.96 -22.68
N GLU A 111 33.02 -10.38 -22.81
CA GLU A 111 34.19 -9.63 -22.33
C GLU A 111 34.30 -8.25 -23.01
N ARG A 112 33.94 -8.17 -24.29
CA ARG A 112 33.89 -6.92 -25.06
C ARG A 112 32.67 -6.05 -24.76
N GLN A 113 31.76 -6.52 -23.90
CA GLN A 113 30.50 -5.82 -23.57
C GLN A 113 29.70 -5.41 -24.81
N GLN A 114 29.74 -6.24 -25.87
CA GLN A 114 29.24 -5.87 -27.21
C GLN A 114 27.77 -5.43 -27.23
N HIS A 115 26.97 -5.85 -26.24
CA HIS A 115 25.55 -5.56 -26.18
C HIS A 115 25.12 -4.69 -24.98
N ALA A 116 26.06 -4.09 -24.25
CA ALA A 116 25.74 -3.18 -23.15
C ALA A 116 24.83 -2.01 -23.58
N ALA A 117 25.06 -1.44 -24.76
CA ALA A 117 24.23 -0.35 -25.29
C ALA A 117 22.74 -0.70 -25.44
N LYS A 118 22.43 -1.98 -25.71
CA LYS A 118 21.05 -2.48 -25.79
C LYS A 118 20.39 -2.53 -24.41
N ILE A 119 21.16 -2.79 -23.35
CA ILE A 119 20.67 -2.74 -21.97
C ILE A 119 20.27 -1.32 -21.61
N ASP A 120 21.13 -0.35 -21.93
CA ASP A 120 20.85 1.08 -21.74
C ASP A 120 19.64 1.56 -22.54
N GLN A 121 19.45 1.03 -23.75
CA GLN A 121 18.29 1.33 -24.59
C GLN A 121 17.00 0.83 -23.95
N ASP A 122 16.95 -0.41 -23.46
CA ASP A 122 15.76 -0.96 -22.81
C ASP A 122 15.47 -0.26 -21.47
N LEU A 123 16.50 0.13 -20.72
CA LEU A 123 16.39 0.95 -19.51
C LEU A 123 15.72 2.30 -19.81
N ARG A 124 16.17 3.01 -20.85
CA ARG A 124 15.56 4.27 -21.28
C ARG A 124 14.10 4.06 -21.72
N ALA A 125 13.86 3.06 -22.57
CA ALA A 125 12.51 2.74 -23.03
C ALA A 125 11.56 2.42 -21.87
N GLY A 126 12.03 1.72 -20.84
CA GLY A 126 11.27 1.47 -19.62
C GLY A 126 10.91 2.75 -18.89
N ARG A 127 11.87 3.66 -18.70
CA ARG A 127 11.63 4.96 -18.04
C ARG A 127 10.62 5.82 -18.80
N ASP A 128 10.68 5.81 -20.13
CA ASP A 128 9.79 6.58 -20.99
C ASP A 128 8.33 6.10 -20.90
N VAL A 129 8.11 4.82 -20.57
CA VAL A 129 6.78 4.23 -20.36
C VAL A 129 6.40 4.10 -18.88
N GLY A 130 7.14 4.78 -17.98
CA GLY A 130 6.79 4.89 -16.56
C GLY A 130 7.32 3.79 -15.65
N VAL A 131 8.21 2.91 -16.13
CA VAL A 131 8.87 1.90 -15.30
C VAL A 131 9.78 2.59 -14.28
N SER A 132 9.47 2.38 -12.99
CA SER A 132 10.23 2.89 -11.85
C SER A 132 10.80 1.78 -10.94
N GLY A 133 10.50 0.52 -11.25
CA GLY A 133 10.97 -0.66 -10.53
C GLY A 133 10.64 -1.95 -11.28
N THR A 134 11.20 -3.08 -10.84
CA THR A 134 11.01 -4.39 -11.48
C THR A 134 10.30 -5.38 -10.55
N PRO A 135 9.44 -6.26 -11.11
CA PRO A 135 9.03 -6.29 -12.50
C PRO A 135 8.01 -5.19 -12.80
N SER A 136 7.99 -4.69 -14.03
CA SER A 136 6.88 -3.89 -14.58
C SER A 136 6.46 -4.49 -15.90
N THR A 137 5.16 -4.61 -16.13
CA THR A 137 4.59 -5.34 -17.27
C THR A 137 3.62 -4.45 -18.05
N LEU A 138 3.77 -4.39 -19.37
CA LEU A 138 2.76 -3.83 -20.28
C LEU A 138 2.01 -4.97 -20.97
N ILE A 139 0.69 -5.03 -20.79
CA ILE A 139 -0.19 -6.02 -21.44
C ILE A 139 -0.90 -5.30 -22.59
N ASN A 140 -0.42 -5.49 -23.83
CA ASN A 140 -0.87 -4.71 -24.99
C ASN A 140 -0.94 -3.19 -24.69
N GLY A 141 0.02 -2.64 -23.93
CA GLY A 141 0.03 -1.24 -23.53
C GLY A 141 -0.63 -0.90 -22.18
N VAL A 142 -1.36 -1.83 -21.54
CA VAL A 142 -1.89 -1.64 -20.18
C VAL A 142 -0.77 -1.82 -19.17
N PHE A 143 -0.44 -0.75 -18.42
CA PHE A 143 0.67 -0.77 -17.45
C PHE A 143 0.28 -1.45 -16.13
N VAL A 144 1.07 -2.42 -15.72
CA VAL A 144 0.94 -3.13 -14.45
C VAL A 144 2.27 -3.10 -13.72
N SER A 145 2.28 -2.51 -12.52
CA SER A 145 3.47 -2.40 -11.69
C SER A 145 3.60 -3.58 -10.72
N GLY A 146 4.82 -4.11 -10.62
CA GLY A 146 5.20 -5.09 -9.61
C GLY A 146 4.79 -6.53 -9.95
N ALA A 147 5.26 -7.45 -9.11
CA ALA A 147 4.92 -8.86 -9.19
C ALA A 147 3.50 -9.09 -8.67
N GLN A 148 2.52 -8.96 -9.57
CA GLN A 148 1.10 -9.17 -9.31
C GLN A 148 0.72 -10.66 -9.40
N PRO A 149 -0.27 -11.13 -8.61
CA PRO A 149 -0.78 -12.50 -8.71
C PRO A 149 -1.58 -12.69 -9.99
N ILE A 150 -1.70 -13.95 -10.45
CA ILE A 150 -2.40 -14.30 -11.69
C ILE A 150 -3.84 -13.77 -11.74
N ASP A 151 -4.57 -13.78 -10.63
CA ASP A 151 -5.96 -13.31 -10.57
C ASP A 151 -6.12 -11.80 -10.85
N ARG A 152 -5.04 -11.02 -10.71
CA ARG A 152 -5.02 -9.60 -11.10
C ARG A 152 -4.71 -9.41 -12.58
N LEU A 153 -3.99 -10.34 -13.20
CA LEU A 153 -3.56 -10.24 -14.60
C LEU A 153 -4.60 -10.86 -15.55
N ARG A 154 -5.23 -11.97 -15.14
CA ARG A 154 -6.19 -12.72 -15.95
C ARG A 154 -7.30 -11.85 -16.56
N PRO A 155 -7.99 -10.97 -15.80
CA PRO A 155 -9.03 -10.12 -16.38
C PRO A 155 -8.50 -9.18 -17.48
N ILE A 156 -7.28 -8.66 -17.30
CA ILE A 156 -6.63 -7.77 -18.28
C ILE A 156 -6.28 -8.57 -19.54
N LEU A 157 -5.70 -9.77 -19.40
CA LEU A 157 -5.40 -10.62 -20.56
C LEU A 157 -6.68 -11.02 -21.31
N ASP A 158 -7.75 -11.35 -20.61
CA ASP A 158 -9.04 -11.75 -21.21
C ASP A 158 -9.71 -10.58 -21.95
N GLU A 159 -9.65 -9.37 -21.39
CA GLU A 159 -10.09 -8.16 -22.07
C GLU A 159 -9.26 -7.90 -23.34
N GLN A 160 -7.94 -7.99 -23.24
CA GLN A 160 -7.04 -7.71 -24.37
C GLN A 160 -7.13 -8.79 -25.46
N LEU A 161 -7.44 -10.04 -25.12
CA LEU A 161 -7.77 -11.09 -26.09
C LEU A 161 -9.04 -10.78 -26.86
N ARG A 162 -10.10 -10.35 -26.17
CA ARG A 162 -11.36 -9.95 -26.81
C ARG A 162 -11.15 -8.75 -27.73
N ALA A 163 -10.46 -7.72 -27.25
CA ALA A 163 -10.15 -6.53 -28.04
C ALA A 163 -9.30 -6.87 -29.28
N ALA A 164 -8.33 -7.77 -29.16
CA ALA A 164 -7.53 -8.25 -30.30
C ALA A 164 -8.39 -8.97 -31.35
N GLU A 165 -9.33 -9.81 -30.90
CA GLU A 165 -10.23 -10.52 -31.80
C GLU A 165 -11.22 -9.56 -32.49
N ASP A 166 -11.73 -8.55 -31.78
CA ASP A 166 -12.61 -7.55 -32.37
C ASP A 166 -11.89 -6.69 -33.42
N LEU A 167 -10.64 -6.31 -33.18
CA LEU A 167 -9.80 -5.65 -34.18
C LEU A 167 -9.58 -6.54 -35.41
N ARG A 168 -9.33 -7.84 -35.19
CA ARG A 168 -9.17 -8.81 -36.28
C ARG A 168 -10.45 -8.92 -37.12
N ARG A 169 -11.62 -9.01 -36.49
CA ARG A 169 -12.92 -9.03 -37.19
C ARG A 169 -13.20 -7.72 -37.93
N SER A 170 -12.68 -6.61 -37.41
CA SER A 170 -12.77 -5.28 -38.04
C SER A 170 -11.75 -5.08 -39.17
N GLY A 171 -10.99 -6.12 -39.56
CA GLY A 171 -10.06 -6.09 -40.68
C GLY A 171 -8.65 -5.61 -40.35
N VAL A 172 -8.31 -5.41 -39.07
CA VAL A 172 -6.93 -5.06 -38.67
C VAL A 172 -6.03 -6.29 -38.86
N PRO A 173 -4.93 -6.19 -39.65
CA PRO A 173 -3.99 -7.29 -39.84
C PRO A 173 -3.36 -7.75 -38.52
N ARG A 174 -3.09 -9.06 -38.37
CA ARG A 174 -2.60 -9.68 -37.13
C ARG A 174 -1.32 -9.02 -36.60
N GLU A 175 -0.43 -8.62 -37.50
CA GLU A 175 0.82 -7.91 -37.24
C GLU A 175 0.62 -6.50 -36.69
N ARG A 176 -0.54 -5.88 -36.93
CA ARG A 176 -0.90 -4.53 -36.44
C ARG A 176 -1.67 -4.56 -35.12
N ILE A 177 -2.20 -5.70 -34.70
CA ILE A 177 -3.04 -5.81 -33.49
C ILE A 177 -2.31 -5.29 -32.25
N TYR A 178 -1.09 -5.75 -31.98
CA TYR A 178 -0.33 -5.32 -30.80
C TYR A 178 -0.10 -3.81 -30.77
N ALA A 179 0.35 -3.24 -31.89
CA ALA A 179 0.62 -1.80 -32.00
C ALA A 179 -0.67 -0.99 -31.78
N THR A 180 -1.76 -1.40 -32.42
CA THR A 180 -3.07 -0.75 -32.33
C THR A 180 -3.62 -0.79 -30.90
N LEU A 181 -3.62 -1.95 -30.25
CA LEU A 181 -4.06 -2.05 -28.85
C LEU A 181 -3.14 -1.27 -27.91
N SER A 182 -1.84 -1.27 -28.15
CA SER A 182 -0.90 -0.49 -27.34
C SER A 182 -1.17 1.00 -27.42
N GLU A 183 -1.46 1.53 -28.62
CA GLU A 183 -1.85 2.93 -28.82
C GLU A 183 -3.21 3.24 -28.17
N GLN A 184 -4.21 2.38 -28.37
CA GLN A 184 -5.54 2.54 -27.78
C GLN A 184 -5.51 2.50 -26.25
N ASN A 185 -4.81 1.54 -25.65
CA ASN A 185 -4.69 1.41 -24.20
C ASN A 185 -3.85 2.54 -23.61
N LYS A 186 -2.82 3.02 -24.31
CA LYS A 186 -2.07 4.21 -23.90
C LYS A 186 -2.94 5.47 -23.93
N ALA A 187 -3.82 5.61 -24.93
CA ALA A 187 -4.75 6.74 -25.01
C ALA A 187 -5.87 6.66 -23.97
N ARG A 188 -6.31 5.45 -23.60
CA ARG A 188 -7.31 5.19 -22.54
C ARG A 188 -6.73 5.22 -21.14
N ALA A 189 -5.43 5.01 -20.99
CA ALA A 189 -4.78 5.06 -19.69
C ALA A 189 -5.05 6.43 -19.07
N PRO A 190 -5.48 6.49 -17.80
CA PRO A 190 -5.51 7.77 -17.09
C PRO A 190 -4.12 8.37 -17.23
N ALA A 191 -4.06 9.67 -17.56
CA ALA A 191 -2.78 10.37 -17.61
C ALA A 191 -1.99 9.96 -16.37
N PRO A 192 -0.72 9.52 -16.52
CA PRO A 192 0.09 9.21 -15.35
C PRO A 192 -0.08 10.39 -14.40
N PRO A 193 -0.35 10.14 -13.10
CA PRO A 193 -0.59 11.23 -12.16
C PRO A 193 0.52 12.25 -12.43
N PRO A 194 0.18 13.52 -12.68
CA PRO A 194 1.19 14.49 -13.07
C PRO A 194 2.32 14.33 -12.07
N ARG A 195 3.54 14.04 -12.56
CA ARG A 195 4.71 14.38 -11.76
C ARG A 195 4.45 15.83 -11.37
N PRO A 196 4.35 16.18 -10.08
CA PRO A 196 3.81 17.48 -9.71
C PRO A 196 4.53 18.55 -10.52
N ALA A 197 3.82 19.14 -11.47
CA ALA A 197 4.30 20.28 -12.25
C ALA A 197 4.19 21.55 -11.40
N VAL A 198 3.46 21.46 -10.28
CA VAL A 198 3.58 22.36 -9.14
C VAL A 198 4.62 21.72 -8.22
N GLU A 199 5.79 22.35 -8.07
CA GLU A 199 6.69 21.98 -6.99
C GLU A 199 5.90 21.97 -5.67
N ASP A 200 6.05 20.94 -4.85
CA ASP A 200 5.45 20.92 -3.52
C ASP A 200 6.02 22.12 -2.73
N THR A 201 5.22 23.18 -2.61
CA THR A 201 5.55 24.39 -1.85
C THR A 201 5.20 24.25 -0.38
N THR A 202 4.65 23.11 0.04
CA THR A 202 4.31 22.85 1.44
C THR A 202 5.53 23.03 2.31
N VAL A 203 5.40 23.89 3.32
CA VAL A 203 6.34 23.99 4.43
C VAL A 203 5.87 23.03 5.51
N TRP A 204 6.64 21.98 5.75
CA TRP A 204 6.34 20.97 6.75
C TRP A 204 6.96 21.34 8.10
N LYS A 205 6.19 21.13 9.17
CA LYS A 205 6.66 21.30 10.55
C LYS A 205 7.62 20.17 10.89
N VAL A 206 8.91 20.48 10.97
CA VAL A 206 9.95 19.48 11.28
C VAL A 206 10.65 19.85 12.59
N PRO A 207 10.28 19.26 13.74
CA PRO A 207 10.94 19.53 15.01
C PRO A 207 12.41 19.09 14.99
N VAL A 208 13.32 19.97 15.43
CA VAL A 208 14.78 19.72 15.43
C VAL A 208 15.39 19.54 16.83
N ASP A 209 14.60 19.71 17.89
CA ASP A 209 15.10 19.69 19.26
C ASP A 209 15.81 18.38 19.62
N GLY A 210 16.99 18.52 20.22
CA GLY A 210 17.87 17.41 20.60
C GLY A 210 18.41 16.58 19.44
N SER A 211 18.16 16.94 18.18
CA SER A 211 18.79 16.28 17.04
C SER A 211 20.28 16.63 16.98
N PRO A 212 21.11 15.77 16.38
CA PRO A 212 22.45 16.13 16.02
C PRO A 212 22.48 17.25 14.97
N ILE A 213 23.32 18.27 15.18
CA ILE A 213 23.43 19.46 14.31
C ILE A 213 24.88 19.63 13.85
N ARG A 214 25.10 19.91 12.55
CA ARG A 214 26.40 20.32 11.97
C ARG A 214 26.26 21.72 11.38
N GLY A 215 27.27 22.56 11.58
CA GLY A 215 27.26 23.96 11.15
C GLY A 215 26.74 24.92 12.23
N ASN A 216 26.51 26.17 11.84
CA ASN A 216 26.11 27.23 12.77
C ASN A 216 24.69 26.96 13.32
N PRO A 217 24.48 26.86 14.65
CA PRO A 217 23.14 26.64 15.21
C PRO A 217 22.15 27.77 14.88
N ASN A 218 22.64 28.96 14.53
CA ASN A 218 21.86 30.14 14.11
C ASN A 218 21.97 30.40 12.59
N ALA A 219 22.24 29.36 11.80
CA ALA A 219 22.23 29.42 10.34
C ALA A 219 20.86 29.86 9.80
N LEU A 220 20.87 30.51 8.62
CA LEU A 220 19.65 31.00 7.96
C LEU A 220 18.83 29.85 7.37
N VAL A 221 19.50 28.78 6.93
CA VAL A 221 18.88 27.59 6.36
C VAL A 221 19.17 26.37 7.21
N THR A 222 18.11 25.61 7.49
CA THR A 222 18.13 24.32 8.18
C THR A 222 17.78 23.22 7.19
N LEU A 223 18.76 22.38 6.86
CA LEU A 223 18.54 21.16 6.09
C LEU A 223 18.38 19.99 7.07
N VAL A 224 17.16 19.50 7.24
CA VAL A 224 16.88 18.29 8.03
C VAL A 224 16.98 17.08 7.10
N MET A 225 17.73 16.04 7.51
CA MET A 225 17.91 14.82 6.74
C MET A 225 17.48 13.58 7.53
N PHE A 226 16.60 12.76 6.95
CA PHE A 226 16.21 11.44 7.45
C PHE A 226 17.04 10.37 6.77
N PHE A 227 17.97 9.79 7.52
CA PHE A 227 19.02 8.93 7.00
C PHE A 227 19.07 7.57 7.70
N ASP A 228 19.47 6.59 6.91
CA ASP A 228 19.86 5.26 7.33
C ASP A 228 21.36 5.13 7.05
N LEU A 229 22.15 4.72 8.06
CA LEU A 229 23.61 4.61 7.95
C LEU A 229 24.08 3.40 7.11
N GLN A 230 23.22 2.41 6.87
CA GLN A 230 23.47 1.27 5.99
C GLN A 230 22.92 1.48 4.57
N CYS A 231 22.12 2.53 4.33
CA CYS A 231 21.53 2.81 3.03
C CYS A 231 22.55 3.31 1.99
N PRO A 232 22.71 2.62 0.84
CA PRO A 232 23.66 3.03 -0.19
C PRO A 232 23.30 4.37 -0.87
N PHE A 233 22.01 4.74 -0.94
CA PHE A 233 21.60 6.04 -1.49
C PHE A 233 21.92 7.19 -0.55
N SER A 234 21.76 6.98 0.76
CA SER A 234 22.17 7.93 1.80
C SER A 234 23.68 8.15 1.76
N ARG A 235 24.46 7.08 1.61
CA ARG A 235 25.91 7.16 1.38
C ARG A 235 26.24 7.95 0.11
N LYS A 236 25.56 7.64 -1.00
CA LYS A 236 25.79 8.27 -2.31
C LYS A 236 25.62 9.80 -2.29
N VAL A 237 24.65 10.31 -1.53
CA VAL A 237 24.38 11.76 -1.46
C VAL A 237 25.19 12.48 -0.39
N ALA A 238 25.82 11.76 0.55
CA ALA A 238 26.57 12.36 1.65
C ALA A 238 27.66 13.36 1.20
N PRO A 239 28.48 13.07 0.16
CA PRO A 239 29.45 14.05 -0.36
C PRO A 239 28.80 15.34 -0.85
N THR A 240 27.61 15.26 -1.47
CA THR A 240 26.86 16.45 -1.88
C THR A 240 26.47 17.31 -0.68
N ILE A 241 26.04 16.70 0.43
CA ILE A 241 25.72 17.45 1.66
C ILE A 241 26.98 18.10 2.27
N ASP A 242 28.12 17.40 2.24
CA ASP A 242 29.40 17.95 2.70
C ASP A 242 29.84 19.16 1.87
N ASP A 243 29.68 19.10 0.54
CA ASP A 243 30.03 20.20 -0.36
C ASP A 243 29.09 21.40 -0.20
N LEU A 244 27.80 21.17 0.08
CA LEU A 244 26.85 22.24 0.43
C LEU A 244 27.24 22.94 1.74
N LEU A 245 27.64 22.18 2.77
CA LEU A 245 28.13 22.75 4.03
C LEU A 245 29.38 23.62 3.83
N LYS A 246 30.30 23.21 2.94
CA LYS A 246 31.47 24.03 2.57
C LYS A 246 31.07 25.29 1.80
N LYS A 247 30.17 25.15 0.83
CA LYS A 247 29.72 26.23 -0.06
C LYS A 247 28.97 27.33 0.70
N TYR A 248 28.05 26.95 1.58
CA TYR A 248 27.16 27.89 2.29
C TYR A 248 27.67 28.32 3.67
N GLY A 249 28.69 27.66 4.22
CA GLY A 249 29.33 28.04 5.47
C GLY A 249 28.34 28.30 6.61
N ASP A 250 28.44 29.47 7.24
CA ASP A 250 27.60 29.87 8.39
C ASP A 250 26.12 30.10 8.05
N GLU A 251 25.75 30.07 6.78
CA GLU A 251 24.35 30.22 6.35
C GLU A 251 23.57 28.90 6.36
N LEU A 252 24.25 27.75 6.38
CA LEU A 252 23.63 26.43 6.37
C LEU A 252 23.96 25.62 7.63
N ARG A 253 22.92 25.04 8.25
CA ARG A 253 23.07 23.96 9.22
C ARG A 253 22.37 22.70 8.75
N VAL A 254 22.96 21.56 9.06
CA VAL A 254 22.38 20.24 8.78
C VAL A 254 21.93 19.60 10.08
N VAL A 255 20.72 19.04 10.09
CA VAL A 255 20.11 18.35 11.22
C VAL A 255 19.86 16.90 10.87
N PHE A 256 20.40 15.97 11.66
CA PHE A 256 20.24 14.54 11.45
C PHE A 256 18.96 14.00 12.11
N LYS A 257 18.26 13.12 11.39
CA LYS A 257 17.15 12.29 11.87
C LYS A 257 17.40 10.84 11.48
N HIS A 258 17.23 9.93 12.44
CA HIS A 258 17.42 8.50 12.18
C HIS A 258 16.19 7.90 11.50
N ARG A 259 16.42 7.19 10.38
CA ARG A 259 15.41 6.33 9.74
C ARG A 259 16.02 4.98 9.34
N PRO A 260 16.48 4.16 10.30
CA PRO A 260 16.91 2.80 9.99
C PRO A 260 15.75 2.03 9.33
N LEU A 261 15.98 1.52 8.13
CA LEU A 261 14.99 0.76 7.37
C LEU A 261 14.94 -0.68 7.90
N PRO A 262 13.76 -1.31 7.95
CA PRO A 262 13.59 -2.61 8.62
C PRO A 262 14.36 -3.76 7.97
N PHE A 263 14.77 -3.61 6.71
CA PHE A 263 15.59 -4.57 5.98
C PHE A 263 17.11 -4.30 6.07
N HIS A 264 17.52 -3.21 6.72
CA HIS A 264 18.90 -2.89 7.03
C HIS A 264 19.23 -3.24 8.47
N LEU A 265 19.54 -4.52 8.71
CA LEU A 265 19.68 -5.09 10.06
C LEU A 265 20.75 -4.39 10.93
N ARG A 266 21.76 -3.74 10.31
CA ARG A 266 22.82 -3.03 11.05
C ARG A 266 22.62 -1.52 11.11
N ALA A 267 21.55 -0.98 10.52
CA ALA A 267 21.26 0.45 10.56
C ALA A 267 20.91 0.95 11.97
N GLU A 268 20.13 0.17 12.73
CA GLU A 268 19.75 0.55 14.09
C GLU A 268 20.93 0.47 15.08
N PRO A 269 21.73 -0.62 15.13
CA PRO A 269 22.96 -0.65 15.92
C PRO A 269 23.93 0.51 15.60
N ALA A 270 24.07 0.87 14.31
CA ALA A 270 24.87 2.02 13.91
C ALA A 270 24.27 3.36 14.41
N ALA A 271 22.95 3.51 14.35
CA ALA A 271 22.25 4.67 14.89
C ALA A 271 22.43 4.81 16.41
N GLU A 272 22.33 3.70 17.15
CA GLU A 272 22.61 3.64 18.59
C GLU A 272 24.03 4.10 18.92
N LEU A 273 25.04 3.62 18.18
CA LEU A 273 26.43 4.04 18.39
C LEU A 273 26.65 5.53 18.07
N ALA A 274 26.07 6.03 16.98
CA ALA A 274 26.16 7.45 16.64
C ALA A 274 25.54 8.35 17.73
N LEU A 275 24.37 7.97 18.25
CA LEU A 275 23.71 8.68 19.35
C LEU A 275 24.47 8.55 20.66
N GLU A 276 25.11 7.41 20.94
CA GLU A 276 25.99 7.29 22.10
C GLU A 276 27.23 8.17 21.98
N ALA A 277 27.80 8.31 20.78
CA ALA A 277 28.89 9.27 20.54
C ALA A 277 28.45 10.71 20.89
N LYS A 278 27.23 11.09 20.49
CA LYS A 278 26.62 12.37 20.91
C LYS A 278 26.47 12.46 22.43
N ALA A 279 25.94 11.41 23.06
CA ALA A 279 25.66 11.40 24.50
C ALA A 279 26.94 11.51 25.34
N GLN A 280 28.06 10.96 24.88
CA GLN A 280 29.33 11.03 25.59
C GLN A 280 30.10 12.33 25.31
N ARG A 281 30.07 12.84 24.07
CA ARG A 281 31.02 13.88 23.63
C ARG A 281 30.42 14.98 22.75
N GLY A 282 29.10 15.06 22.64
CA GLY A 282 28.39 16.12 21.92
C GLY A 282 28.34 15.93 20.40
N ASP A 283 27.82 16.94 19.69
CA ASP A 283 27.53 16.85 18.25
C ASP A 283 28.76 16.61 17.38
N ALA A 284 29.91 17.18 17.76
CA ALA A 284 31.15 16.94 17.02
C ALA A 284 31.52 15.44 16.99
N ALA A 285 31.25 14.69 18.06
CA ALA A 285 31.48 13.25 18.10
C ALA A 285 30.40 12.47 17.33
N PHE A 286 29.14 12.92 17.34
CA PHE A 286 28.10 12.36 16.47
C PHE A 286 28.52 12.43 15.00
N TRP A 287 28.95 13.59 14.52
CA TRP A 287 29.27 13.76 13.11
C TRP A 287 30.51 12.98 12.70
N LYS A 288 31.53 12.88 13.57
CA LYS A 288 32.65 11.95 13.36
C LYS A 288 32.18 10.49 13.27
N ALA A 289 31.23 10.09 14.12
CA ALA A 289 30.64 8.75 14.05
C ALA A 289 29.85 8.55 12.76
N TYR A 290 29.06 9.53 12.33
CA TYR A 290 28.35 9.52 11.05
C TYR A 290 29.30 9.28 9.86
N GLU A 291 30.41 10.03 9.78
CA GLU A 291 31.39 9.86 8.70
C GLU A 291 31.99 8.45 8.66
N LEU A 292 32.30 7.91 9.84
CA LEU A 292 32.92 6.60 9.99
C LEU A 292 31.92 5.47 9.67
N LEU A 293 30.71 5.56 10.20
CA LEU A 293 29.68 4.51 10.10
C LEU A 293 29.02 4.46 8.73
N ARG A 294 28.92 5.59 8.01
CA ARG A 294 28.34 5.57 6.66
C ARG A 294 29.22 4.84 5.64
N GLU A 295 30.54 4.83 5.84
CA GLU A 295 31.51 4.19 4.95
C GLU A 295 32.02 2.83 5.47
N GLY A 296 32.07 2.65 6.79
CA GLY A 296 32.68 1.50 7.43
C GLY A 296 31.79 0.26 7.50
N PRO A 297 32.39 -0.91 7.81
CA PRO A 297 31.63 -2.10 8.17
C PRO A 297 30.87 -1.89 9.49
N LEU A 298 29.75 -2.58 9.67
CA LEU A 298 28.77 -2.29 10.73
C LEU A 298 28.50 -3.48 11.66
N GLU A 299 29.31 -4.54 11.63
CA GLU A 299 29.15 -5.68 12.54
C GLU A 299 29.52 -5.30 13.98
N ASP A 300 29.16 -6.13 14.97
CA ASP A 300 29.33 -5.78 16.39
C ASP A 300 30.81 -5.50 16.75
N ALA A 301 31.73 -6.26 16.17
CA ALA A 301 33.17 -6.05 16.33
C ALA A 301 33.63 -4.72 15.71
N ASP A 302 33.05 -4.35 14.56
CA ASP A 302 33.35 -3.09 13.88
C ASP A 302 32.83 -1.90 14.69
N LEU A 303 31.60 -1.99 15.22
CA LEU A 303 31.04 -0.94 16.08
C LEU A 303 31.91 -0.70 17.33
N ALA A 304 32.48 -1.75 17.90
CA ALA A 304 33.44 -1.62 19.01
C ALA A 304 34.76 -0.96 18.57
N ALA A 305 35.28 -1.32 17.38
CA ALA A 305 36.47 -0.70 16.81
C ALA A 305 36.24 0.78 16.49
N HIS A 306 35.07 1.11 15.93
CA HIS A 306 34.62 2.47 15.65
C HIS A 306 34.47 3.29 16.94
N ALA A 307 33.87 2.72 17.99
CA ALA A 307 33.80 3.39 19.29
C ALA A 307 35.20 3.75 19.83
N ARG A 308 36.18 2.85 19.65
CA ARG A 308 37.58 3.09 20.05
C ARG A 308 38.23 4.20 19.22
N SER A 309 38.05 4.20 17.89
CA SER A 309 38.64 5.23 17.01
C SER A 309 38.03 6.62 17.26
N LEU A 310 36.77 6.68 17.67
CA LEU A 310 36.08 7.90 18.08
C LEU A 310 36.48 8.40 19.49
N GLY A 311 37.25 7.61 20.23
CA GLY A 311 37.66 7.90 21.61
C GLY A 311 36.47 7.89 22.58
N LEU A 312 35.53 6.96 22.38
CA LEU A 312 34.41 6.73 23.29
C LEU A 312 34.79 5.72 24.38
N ASP A 313 34.05 5.71 25.48
CA ASP A 313 34.04 4.56 26.40
C ASP A 313 33.41 3.38 25.66
N VAL A 314 34.26 2.44 25.24
CA VAL A 314 33.87 1.29 24.42
C VAL A 314 32.90 0.37 25.15
N ALA A 315 33.14 0.09 26.44
CA ALA A 315 32.29 -0.80 27.22
C ALA A 315 30.88 -0.20 27.40
N ARG A 316 30.81 1.10 27.70
CA ARG A 316 29.55 1.84 27.76
C ARG A 316 28.85 1.89 26.40
N ALA A 317 29.61 2.08 25.32
CA ALA A 317 29.06 2.13 23.96
C ALA A 317 28.46 0.79 23.51
N GLN A 318 29.19 -0.30 23.70
CA GLN A 318 28.68 -1.65 23.41
C GLN A 318 27.43 -1.97 24.24
N LYS A 319 27.43 -1.60 25.52
CA LYS A 319 26.24 -1.77 26.39
C LYS A 319 25.06 -0.93 25.90
N ALA A 320 25.29 0.31 25.46
CA ALA A 320 24.24 1.18 24.93
C ALA A 320 23.62 0.60 23.66
N VAL A 321 24.44 0.11 22.72
CA VAL A 321 23.99 -0.56 21.50
C VAL A 321 23.20 -1.83 21.81
N ALA A 322 23.75 -2.72 22.64
CA ALA A 322 23.09 -3.99 23.00
C ALA A 322 21.77 -3.78 23.75
N ALA A 323 21.70 -2.77 24.62
CA ALA A 323 20.50 -2.45 25.39
C ALA A 323 19.52 -1.54 24.63
N ARG A 324 19.83 -1.13 23.39
CA ARG A 324 19.07 -0.15 22.61
C ARG A 324 18.75 1.12 23.41
N ARG A 325 19.78 1.66 24.07
CA ARG A 325 19.66 2.77 25.04
C ARG A 325 18.99 4.00 24.42
N HIS A 326 19.21 4.24 23.14
CA HIS A 326 18.71 5.42 22.41
C HIS A 326 17.48 5.12 21.54
N ALA A 327 16.88 3.93 21.67
CA ALA A 327 15.68 3.52 20.91
C ALA A 327 14.57 4.58 20.96
N ALA A 328 14.29 5.16 22.13
CA ALA A 328 13.26 6.18 22.27
C ALA A 328 13.49 7.43 21.38
N ARG A 329 14.76 7.77 21.09
CA ARG A 329 15.11 8.84 20.14
C ARG A 329 14.94 8.38 18.70
N ILE A 330 15.43 7.19 18.37
CA ILE A 330 15.32 6.60 17.03
C ILE A 330 13.86 6.43 16.64
N ASP A 331 13.04 5.88 17.54
CA ASP A 331 11.60 5.69 17.33
C ASP A 331 10.87 7.03 17.18
N ARG A 332 11.32 8.09 17.87
CA ARG A 332 10.76 9.43 17.69
C ARG A 332 11.04 9.95 16.27
N ASP A 333 12.26 9.77 15.77
CA ASP A 333 12.63 10.20 14.42
C ASP A 333 11.91 9.33 13.36
N LEU A 334 11.77 8.03 13.57
CA LEU A 334 10.97 7.13 12.72
C LEU A 334 9.50 7.54 12.67
N ARG A 335 8.88 7.82 13.82
CA ARG A 335 7.49 8.29 13.88
C ARG A 335 7.31 9.61 13.16
N LEU A 336 8.20 10.57 13.42
CA LEU A 336 8.19 11.86 12.74
C LEU A 336 8.33 11.68 11.23
N ALA A 337 9.22 10.79 10.79
CA ALA A 337 9.37 10.48 9.37
C ALA A 337 8.07 9.92 8.77
N ASP A 338 7.39 9.02 9.46
CA ASP A 338 6.11 8.47 8.99
C ASP A 338 5.01 9.54 8.95
N ASP A 339 4.90 10.36 10.00
CA ASP A 339 3.91 11.45 10.06
C ASP A 339 4.16 12.47 8.94
N LEU A 340 5.43 12.72 8.61
CA LEU A 340 5.84 13.59 7.50
C LEU A 340 5.88 12.87 6.14
N GLU A 341 5.45 11.61 6.06
CA GLU A 341 5.48 10.77 4.87
C GLU A 341 6.88 10.61 4.23
N ALA A 342 7.93 10.81 5.03
CA ALA A 342 9.31 10.60 4.68
C ALA A 342 9.65 9.10 4.67
N ASN A 343 9.00 8.35 3.79
CA ASN A 343 8.92 6.89 3.86
C ASN A 343 10.21 6.13 3.46
N GLY A 344 11.19 6.81 2.88
CA GLY A 344 12.45 6.23 2.44
C GLY A 344 13.65 7.10 2.79
N THR A 345 14.86 6.62 2.50
CA THR A 345 16.12 7.35 2.78
C THR A 345 16.98 7.41 1.52
N PRO A 346 17.64 8.53 1.22
CA PRO A 346 17.63 9.78 1.98
C PRO A 346 16.36 10.60 1.73
N HIS A 347 15.91 11.34 2.73
CA HIS A 347 14.78 12.27 2.62
C HIS A 347 15.12 13.57 3.34
N PHE A 348 14.70 14.70 2.79
CA PHE A 348 15.16 16.01 3.23
C PHE A 348 14.02 17.01 3.41
N PHE A 349 14.24 17.96 4.32
CA PHE A 349 13.43 19.16 4.47
C PHE A 349 14.34 20.38 4.64
N ILE A 350 14.27 21.34 3.72
CA ILE A 350 15.08 22.57 3.72
C ILE A 350 14.18 23.71 4.19
N ASN A 351 14.36 24.16 5.44
CA ASN A 351 13.41 25.05 6.13
C ASN A 351 11.94 24.56 6.06
N GLY A 352 11.74 23.24 6.04
CA GLY A 352 10.42 22.61 5.91
C GLY A 352 10.00 22.27 4.48
N ARG A 353 10.69 22.75 3.44
CA ARG A 353 10.44 22.37 2.04
C ARG A 353 10.97 20.97 1.75
N ARG A 354 10.10 20.06 1.33
CA ARG A 354 10.42 18.64 1.10
C ARG A 354 11.32 18.45 -0.14
N LEU A 355 12.32 17.58 -0.01
CA LEU A 355 13.12 17.07 -1.14
C LEU A 355 13.38 15.57 -0.94
N VAL A 356 13.05 14.75 -1.94
CA VAL A 356 13.00 13.28 -1.79
C VAL A 356 14.12 12.60 -2.57
N GLY A 357 14.84 11.69 -1.91
CA GLY A 357 15.83 10.81 -2.54
C GLY A 357 17.21 11.45 -2.73
N ALA A 358 18.14 10.65 -3.25
CA ALA A 358 19.50 11.11 -3.56
C ALA A 358 19.50 12.01 -4.81
N GLN A 359 19.25 13.30 -4.61
CA GLN A 359 19.18 14.31 -5.66
C GLN A 359 20.56 14.88 -6.00
N ARG A 360 20.65 15.59 -7.14
CA ARG A 360 21.87 16.32 -7.54
C ARG A 360 22.02 17.63 -6.78
N ALA A 361 23.25 18.13 -6.67
CA ALA A 361 23.59 19.37 -5.95
C ALA A 361 22.69 20.54 -6.38
N GLU A 362 22.50 20.74 -7.69
CA GLU A 362 21.70 21.82 -8.25
C GLU A 362 20.27 21.91 -7.66
N LYS A 363 19.65 20.78 -7.30
CA LYS A 363 18.32 20.77 -6.68
C LYS A 363 18.33 21.21 -5.22
N PHE A 364 19.39 20.88 -4.48
CA PHE A 364 19.58 21.39 -3.13
C PHE A 364 19.87 22.88 -3.14
N GLU A 365 20.79 23.31 -4.01
CA GLU A 365 21.19 24.72 -4.13
C GLU A 365 19.99 25.59 -4.47
N ALA A 366 19.20 25.22 -5.49
CA ALA A 366 18.00 25.97 -5.85
C ALA A 366 17.03 26.16 -4.66
N LEU A 367 16.84 25.12 -3.83
CA LEU A 367 16.01 25.23 -2.63
C LEU A 367 16.69 26.03 -1.52
N ILE A 368 17.99 25.87 -1.30
CA ILE A 368 18.74 26.62 -0.27
C ILE A 368 18.70 28.12 -0.61
N GLU A 369 19.00 28.52 -1.85
CA GLU A 369 18.95 29.92 -2.27
C GLU A 369 17.55 30.52 -2.09
N ALA A 370 16.50 29.80 -2.51
CA ALA A 370 15.13 30.24 -2.32
C ALA A 370 14.75 30.39 -0.84
N GLN A 371 15.31 29.57 0.05
CA GLN A 371 15.08 29.68 1.49
C GLN A 371 15.96 30.75 2.17
N LEU A 372 17.14 31.07 1.63
CA LEU A 372 17.98 32.15 2.12
C LEU A 372 17.31 33.51 1.96
N GLU A 373 16.66 33.76 0.83
CA GLU A 373 15.97 35.03 0.58
C GLU A 373 14.91 35.34 1.65
N GLY A 374 13.99 34.40 1.90
CA GLY A 374 12.95 34.55 2.93
C GLY A 374 13.53 34.63 4.35
N ALA A 375 14.59 33.87 4.63
CA ALA A 375 15.28 33.92 5.91
C ALA A 375 15.94 35.28 6.17
N ARG A 376 16.61 35.86 5.16
CA ARG A 376 17.24 37.19 5.25
C ARG A 376 16.21 38.30 5.45
N ALA A 377 15.06 38.21 4.77
CA ALA A 377 13.96 39.15 4.95
C ALA A 377 13.46 39.16 6.41
N LEU A 378 13.18 38.00 7.00
CA LEU A 378 12.74 37.90 8.40
C LEU A 378 13.77 38.46 9.39
N VAL A 379 15.07 38.25 9.13
CA VAL A 379 16.14 38.82 9.96
C VAL A 379 16.21 40.34 9.81
N ALA A 380 16.04 40.87 8.60
CA ALA A 380 15.97 42.31 8.36
C ALA A 380 14.76 42.96 9.04
N GLU A 381 13.65 42.24 9.14
CA GLU A 381 12.45 42.62 9.90
C GLU A 381 12.62 42.49 11.43
N GLY A 382 13.80 42.10 11.91
CA GLY A 382 14.14 42.06 13.34
C GLY A 382 13.97 40.70 14.01
N THR A 383 13.69 39.62 13.27
CA THR A 383 13.66 38.26 13.83
C THR A 383 15.09 37.85 14.25
N PRO A 384 15.35 37.56 15.54
CA PRO A 384 16.66 37.09 15.96
C PRO A 384 17.03 35.77 15.28
N ARG A 385 18.26 35.61 14.79
CA ARG A 385 18.71 34.39 14.09
C ARG A 385 18.48 33.11 14.91
N ALA A 386 18.59 33.18 16.24
CA ALA A 386 18.32 32.06 17.15
C ALA A 386 16.84 31.62 17.18
N LYS A 387 15.91 32.48 16.75
CA LYS A 387 14.46 32.22 16.66
C LYS A 387 13.97 32.07 15.22
N LEU A 388 14.85 32.24 14.23
CA LEU A 388 14.50 32.26 12.82
C LEU A 388 13.84 30.96 12.36
N TYR A 389 14.38 29.80 12.75
CA TYR A 389 13.77 28.53 12.36
C TYR A 389 12.37 28.34 12.95
N ASP A 390 12.14 28.77 14.20
CA ASP A 390 10.82 28.72 14.83
C ASP A 390 9.83 29.64 14.09
N ALA A 391 10.29 30.83 13.68
CA ALA A 391 9.51 31.78 12.89
C ALA A 391 9.17 31.24 11.50
N LEU A 392 10.15 30.66 10.78
CA LEU A 392 9.94 30.02 9.48
C LEU A 392 8.99 28.81 9.58
N GLN A 393 8.98 28.13 10.73
CA GLN A 393 8.11 27.00 11.02
C GLN A 393 6.76 27.42 11.63
N LYS A 394 6.46 28.72 11.70
CA LYS A 394 5.16 29.24 12.16
C LYS A 394 4.14 29.06 11.04
N GLY A 395 3.05 28.32 11.31
CA GLY A 395 2.04 28.00 10.29
C GLY A 395 2.41 26.86 9.34
N ALA A 396 3.57 26.22 9.53
CA ALA A 396 3.97 25.04 8.77
C ALA A 396 3.00 23.87 9.00
N LYS A 397 2.74 23.09 7.95
CA LYS A 397 1.85 21.92 7.98
C LYS A 397 2.43 20.85 8.90
N ALA A 398 1.70 20.47 9.94
CA ALA A 398 2.06 19.32 10.77
C ALA A 398 2.04 18.02 9.94
N GLY A 399 2.84 17.04 10.34
CA GLY A 399 2.70 15.68 9.82
C GLY A 399 1.30 15.13 10.11
N ASN A 400 0.93 14.05 9.42
CA ASN A 400 -0.31 13.32 9.64
C ASN A 400 -0.09 12.34 10.82
N PRO A 401 -0.45 12.68 12.07
CA PRO A 401 -0.33 11.73 13.17
C PRO A 401 -1.23 10.52 12.91
N PRO A 402 -1.00 9.39 13.60
CA PRO A 402 -1.91 8.27 13.53
C PRO A 402 -3.32 8.67 13.90
N GLU A 403 -4.25 8.18 13.10
CA GLU A 403 -5.67 8.32 13.38
C GLU A 403 -6.00 7.72 14.74
N ARG A 404 -6.92 8.37 15.45
CA ARG A 404 -7.32 8.07 16.83
C ARG A 404 -8.72 7.52 16.85
N ILE A 405 -9.06 6.66 17.79
CA ILE A 405 -10.42 6.12 17.93
C ILE A 405 -10.77 5.99 19.39
N LEU A 406 -11.97 6.40 19.77
CA LEU A 406 -12.45 6.33 21.15
C LEU A 406 -13.32 5.10 21.36
N ALA A 407 -12.73 3.92 21.15
CA ALA A 407 -13.43 2.67 21.41
C ALA A 407 -13.59 2.47 22.93
N PRO A 408 -14.80 2.18 23.43
CA PRO A 408 -15.00 1.87 24.84
C PRO A 408 -14.21 0.63 25.23
N ALA A 409 -13.78 0.56 26.50
CA ALA A 409 -13.03 -0.59 27.00
C ALA A 409 -13.80 -1.90 26.79
N PRO A 410 -13.12 -3.00 26.45
CA PRO A 410 -13.77 -4.30 26.35
C PRO A 410 -14.22 -4.80 27.71
N THR A 411 -15.31 -5.57 27.69
CA THR A 411 -15.89 -6.18 28.89
C THR A 411 -15.40 -7.62 29.04
N ARG A 412 -15.77 -8.26 30.15
CA ARG A 412 -15.52 -9.71 30.38
C ARG A 412 -16.20 -10.61 29.35
N ASP A 413 -17.21 -10.11 28.64
CA ASP A 413 -17.94 -10.85 27.61
C ASP A 413 -17.22 -10.85 26.26
N ASN A 414 -16.14 -10.07 26.12
CA ASN A 414 -15.32 -10.06 24.92
C ASN A 414 -14.10 -11.00 25.09
N PRO A 415 -13.93 -12.01 24.23
CA PRO A 415 -12.85 -12.96 24.37
C PRO A 415 -11.51 -12.31 24.01
N GLY A 416 -10.48 -12.54 24.83
CA GLY A 416 -9.14 -12.03 24.56
C GLY A 416 -8.05 -13.09 24.63
N LYS A 417 -6.88 -12.77 24.10
CA LYS A 417 -5.63 -13.55 24.20
C LYS A 417 -4.44 -12.64 24.49
N GLY A 418 -3.35 -13.23 24.97
CA GLY A 418 -2.15 -12.51 25.39
C GLY A 418 -2.20 -12.12 26.87
N ALA A 419 -1.90 -10.86 27.18
CA ALA A 419 -1.90 -10.37 28.56
C ALA A 419 -3.29 -10.44 29.23
N LYS A 420 -3.30 -10.45 30.56
CA LYS A 420 -4.51 -10.46 31.39
C LYS A 420 -5.34 -9.17 31.19
N PRO A 421 -6.65 -9.18 31.49
CA PRO A 421 -7.45 -7.95 31.54
C PRO A 421 -6.76 -6.86 32.39
N GLY A 422 -6.79 -5.62 31.91
CA GLY A 422 -6.04 -4.51 32.51
C GLY A 422 -4.61 -4.32 31.96
N ALA A 423 -4.25 -5.06 30.90
CA ALA A 423 -2.99 -4.87 30.20
C ALA A 423 -2.80 -3.39 29.76
N PRO A 424 -1.57 -2.85 29.82
CA PRO A 424 -1.26 -1.49 29.38
C PRO A 424 -1.74 -1.15 27.97
N VAL A 425 -1.70 -2.14 27.06
CA VAL A 425 -2.21 -2.00 25.69
C VAL A 425 -3.27 -3.06 25.41
N THR A 426 -4.45 -2.59 25.03
CA THR A 426 -5.55 -3.44 24.55
C THR A 426 -5.78 -3.17 23.07
N ILE A 427 -5.69 -4.23 22.27
CA ILE A 427 -5.99 -4.22 20.83
C ILE A 427 -7.39 -4.83 20.64
N GLN A 428 -8.42 -4.01 20.45
CA GLN A 428 -9.75 -4.49 20.09
C GLN A 428 -9.81 -4.69 18.58
N MET A 429 -9.89 -5.94 18.13
CA MET A 429 -9.98 -6.33 16.72
C MET A 429 -11.45 -6.54 16.33
N PHE A 430 -11.96 -5.66 15.48
CA PHE A 430 -13.25 -5.83 14.79
C PHE A 430 -13.04 -6.74 13.59
N ALA A 431 -13.61 -7.95 13.65
CA ALA A 431 -13.30 -9.01 12.73
C ALA A 431 -14.51 -9.86 12.32
N ASP A 432 -14.31 -10.54 11.21
CA ASP A 432 -15.26 -11.39 10.51
C ASP A 432 -14.58 -12.74 10.20
N PHE A 433 -15.23 -13.85 10.54
CA PHE A 433 -14.68 -15.19 10.32
C PHE A 433 -14.63 -15.62 8.84
N GLN A 434 -15.43 -15.02 7.97
CA GLN A 434 -15.41 -15.26 6.53
C GLN A 434 -14.47 -14.29 5.77
N SER A 435 -13.93 -13.28 6.44
CA SER A 435 -12.97 -12.34 5.84
C SER A 435 -11.57 -12.96 5.72
N PRO A 436 -11.01 -13.12 4.50
CA PRO A 436 -9.65 -13.65 4.32
C PRO A 436 -8.57 -12.73 4.90
N PHE A 437 -8.85 -11.44 5.03
CA PHE A 437 -7.93 -10.48 5.67
C PHE A 437 -7.88 -10.67 7.19
N CYS A 438 -9.00 -11.02 7.82
CA CYS A 438 -9.03 -11.36 9.25
C CYS A 438 -8.24 -12.63 9.56
N LYS A 439 -8.25 -13.62 8.65
CA LYS A 439 -7.35 -14.78 8.72
C LYS A 439 -5.89 -14.36 8.58
N ARG A 440 -5.57 -13.56 7.55
CA ARG A 440 -4.19 -13.16 7.21
C ARG A 440 -3.46 -12.41 8.32
N VAL A 441 -4.17 -11.65 9.15
CA VAL A 441 -3.56 -10.83 10.20
C VAL A 441 -3.24 -11.61 11.49
N GLN A 442 -3.75 -12.83 11.67
CA GLN A 442 -3.57 -13.59 12.92
C GLN A 442 -2.09 -13.80 13.29
N PRO A 443 -1.18 -14.23 12.37
CA PRO A 443 0.24 -14.38 12.71
C PRO A 443 0.89 -13.09 13.17
N THR A 444 0.51 -11.93 12.59
CA THR A 444 0.99 -10.62 13.02
C THR A 444 0.59 -10.32 14.47
N LEU A 445 -0.65 -10.62 14.85
CA LEU A 445 -1.13 -10.38 16.22
C LEU A 445 -0.41 -11.28 17.22
N ASP A 446 -0.13 -12.54 16.85
CA ASP A 446 0.64 -13.47 17.68
C ASP A 446 2.10 -12.99 17.85
N GLU A 447 2.72 -12.50 16.78
CA GLU A 447 4.06 -11.90 16.84
C GLU A 447 4.08 -10.66 17.76
N ILE A 448 3.04 -9.83 17.73
CA ILE A 448 2.92 -8.67 18.61
C ILE A 448 2.74 -9.10 20.07
N ILE A 449 1.89 -10.08 20.37
CA ILE A 449 1.74 -10.59 21.74
C ILE A 449 3.08 -11.13 22.26
N ALA A 450 3.81 -11.90 21.44
CA ALA A 450 5.11 -12.45 21.79
C ALA A 450 6.17 -11.36 22.01
N ALA A 451 6.16 -10.30 21.21
CA ALA A 451 7.10 -9.18 21.31
C ALA A 451 6.89 -8.29 22.55
N TYR A 452 5.67 -8.27 23.12
CA TYR A 452 5.30 -7.43 24.26
C TYR A 452 4.74 -8.27 25.42
N PRO A 453 5.55 -9.17 26.02
CA PRO A 453 5.09 -10.10 27.04
C PRO A 453 4.48 -9.36 28.23
N GLY A 454 3.27 -9.74 28.61
CA GLY A 454 2.53 -9.15 29.73
C GLY A 454 1.98 -7.74 29.48
N LYS A 455 2.23 -7.13 28.31
CA LYS A 455 1.84 -5.74 28.02
C LYS A 455 0.68 -5.61 27.03
N VAL A 456 0.56 -6.54 26.09
CA VAL A 456 -0.46 -6.50 25.02
C VAL A 456 -1.52 -7.58 25.22
N ARG A 457 -2.79 -7.15 25.19
CA ARG A 457 -3.95 -8.02 25.13
C ARG A 457 -4.72 -7.76 23.84
N VAL A 458 -4.97 -8.80 23.05
CA VAL A 458 -5.84 -8.73 21.87
C VAL A 458 -7.23 -9.19 22.28
N VAL A 459 -8.27 -8.42 21.95
CA VAL A 459 -9.67 -8.72 22.24
C VAL A 459 -10.45 -8.77 20.94
N PHE A 460 -11.29 -9.78 20.78
CA PHE A 460 -12.14 -9.94 19.60
C PHE A 460 -13.45 -9.16 19.73
N ARG A 461 -13.85 -8.51 18.64
CA ARG A 461 -15.14 -7.84 18.44
C ARG A 461 -15.77 -8.35 17.15
N HIS A 462 -17.02 -8.78 17.20
CA HIS A 462 -17.69 -9.32 16.03
C HIS A 462 -18.15 -8.21 15.07
N LEU A 463 -17.70 -8.28 13.82
CA LEU A 463 -18.16 -7.41 12.74
C LEU A 463 -18.41 -8.24 11.46
N PRO A 464 -19.37 -9.19 11.47
CA PRO A 464 -19.72 -9.91 10.25
C PRO A 464 -20.26 -8.90 9.22
N LEU A 465 -19.66 -8.90 8.03
CA LEU A 465 -20.00 -7.99 6.94
C LEU A 465 -21.21 -8.52 6.16
N ALA A 466 -22.05 -7.62 5.64
CA ALA A 466 -23.28 -8.01 4.92
C ALA A 466 -23.01 -8.90 3.69
N ILE A 467 -21.84 -8.76 3.06
CA ILE A 467 -21.40 -9.57 1.91
C ILE A 467 -20.97 -10.99 2.30
N HIS A 468 -20.82 -11.27 3.59
CA HIS A 468 -20.34 -12.54 4.12
C HIS A 468 -21.49 -13.29 4.80
N THR A 469 -22.25 -14.05 4.01
CA THR A 469 -23.49 -14.70 4.45
C THR A 469 -23.30 -15.77 5.52
N LEU A 470 -22.10 -16.35 5.66
CA LEU A 470 -21.82 -17.38 6.67
C LEU A 470 -21.24 -16.82 7.97
N ALA A 471 -20.75 -15.58 7.93
CA ALA A 471 -20.10 -14.94 9.07
C ALA A 471 -21.00 -14.78 10.31
N PRO A 472 -22.31 -14.43 10.20
CA PRO A 472 -23.15 -14.28 11.38
C PRO A 472 -23.27 -15.56 12.21
N LEU A 473 -23.50 -16.71 11.56
CA LEU A 473 -23.66 -17.97 12.27
C LEU A 473 -22.34 -18.47 12.85
N ALA A 474 -21.23 -18.29 12.12
CA ALA A 474 -19.88 -18.56 12.61
C ALA A 474 -19.53 -17.69 13.84
N ALA A 475 -19.91 -16.42 13.83
CA ALA A 475 -19.75 -15.52 14.98
C ALA A 475 -20.54 -16.04 16.19
N GLU A 476 -21.82 -16.37 16.03
CA GLU A 476 -22.64 -16.92 17.12
C GLU A 476 -22.09 -18.24 17.67
N ALA A 477 -21.58 -19.12 16.80
CA ALA A 477 -20.95 -20.37 17.22
C ALA A 477 -19.68 -20.13 18.06
N SER A 478 -18.88 -19.12 17.72
CA SER A 478 -17.73 -18.74 18.53
C SER A 478 -18.12 -18.14 19.88
N VAL A 479 -19.24 -17.41 19.97
CA VAL A 479 -19.77 -16.91 21.24
C VAL A 479 -20.25 -18.06 22.12
N GLU A 480 -20.91 -19.07 21.56
CA GLU A 480 -21.28 -20.26 22.33
C GLU A 480 -20.04 -21.03 22.82
N ALA A 481 -19.02 -21.18 21.98
CA ALA A 481 -17.74 -21.76 22.39
C ALA A 481 -17.12 -21.01 23.58
N PHE A 482 -17.22 -19.67 23.57
CA PHE A 482 -16.80 -18.83 24.68
C PHE A 482 -17.64 -19.07 25.95
N ARG A 483 -18.97 -19.23 25.83
CA ARG A 483 -19.86 -19.48 26.98
C ARG A 483 -19.59 -20.83 27.64
N GLN A 484 -19.29 -21.86 26.86
CA GLN A 484 -19.03 -23.19 27.38
C GLN A 484 -17.62 -23.35 27.98
N LYS A 485 -16.60 -22.72 27.39
CA LYS A 485 -15.19 -22.99 27.73
C LYS A 485 -14.30 -21.75 27.88
N GLY A 486 -14.89 -20.55 27.99
CA GLY A 486 -14.16 -19.30 28.16
C GLY A 486 -13.27 -18.97 26.95
N GLU A 487 -12.21 -18.18 27.19
CA GLU A 487 -11.30 -17.72 26.13
C GLU A 487 -10.67 -18.89 25.35
N ALA A 488 -10.32 -19.98 26.04
CA ALA A 488 -9.77 -21.18 25.40
C ALA A 488 -10.75 -21.80 24.40
N GLY A 489 -12.03 -21.89 24.77
CA GLY A 489 -13.10 -22.35 23.87
C GLY A 489 -13.26 -21.45 22.65
N PHE A 490 -13.31 -20.14 22.87
CA PHE A 490 -13.42 -19.16 21.79
C PHE A 490 -12.27 -19.30 20.79
N TRP A 491 -11.02 -19.25 21.24
CA TRP A 491 -9.88 -19.24 20.33
C TRP A 491 -9.66 -20.59 19.64
N ALA A 492 -10.00 -21.70 20.28
CA ALA A 492 -10.00 -23.02 19.64
C ALA A 492 -11.05 -23.11 18.51
N MET A 493 -12.25 -22.54 18.73
CA MET A 493 -13.27 -22.46 17.68
C MET A 493 -12.83 -21.51 16.57
N ALA A 494 -12.38 -20.31 16.92
CA ALA A 494 -11.91 -19.28 15.99
C ALA A 494 -10.82 -19.80 15.05
N GLN A 495 -9.82 -20.54 15.57
CA GLN A 495 -8.78 -21.17 14.77
C GLN A 495 -9.37 -22.06 13.67
N ARG A 496 -10.31 -22.94 14.02
CA ARG A 496 -10.97 -23.83 13.06
C ARG A 496 -11.77 -23.07 12.02
N LEU A 497 -12.50 -22.02 12.42
CA LEU A 497 -13.25 -21.17 11.49
C LEU A 497 -12.35 -20.45 10.48
N TRP A 498 -11.11 -20.11 10.87
CA TRP A 498 -10.15 -19.54 9.93
C TRP A 498 -9.47 -20.57 9.03
N GLU A 499 -9.43 -21.85 9.40
CA GLU A 499 -8.81 -22.89 8.57
C GLU A 499 -9.53 -23.03 7.22
N ASP A 500 -10.87 -23.07 7.25
CA ASP A 500 -11.74 -23.13 6.07
C ASP A 500 -12.87 -22.09 6.16
N GLN A 501 -12.81 -21.07 5.30
CA GLN A 501 -13.77 -19.95 5.27
C GLN A 501 -14.89 -20.14 4.23
N SER A 502 -15.01 -21.35 3.66
CA SER A 502 -16.08 -21.73 2.72
C SER A 502 -17.32 -22.28 3.44
N GLU A 503 -18.36 -22.65 2.69
CA GLU A 503 -19.54 -23.37 3.23
C GLU A 503 -19.14 -24.65 4.00
N ASN A 504 -18.08 -25.33 3.57
CA ASN A 504 -17.63 -26.57 4.20
C ASN A 504 -16.96 -26.36 5.57
N GLY A 505 -16.55 -25.14 5.90
CA GLY A 505 -15.95 -24.77 7.18
C GLY A 505 -16.82 -23.85 8.04
N LEU A 506 -17.65 -23.00 7.44
CA LEU A 506 -18.49 -22.03 8.16
C LEU A 506 -19.99 -22.36 8.13
N GLY A 507 -20.40 -23.30 7.29
CA GLY A 507 -21.79 -23.76 7.21
C GLY A 507 -22.22 -24.51 8.48
N ARG A 508 -23.53 -24.60 8.71
CA ARG A 508 -24.10 -25.16 9.96
C ARG A 508 -23.50 -26.51 10.37
N ALA A 509 -23.45 -27.47 9.44
CA ALA A 509 -22.89 -28.79 9.73
C ALA A 509 -21.40 -28.74 10.07
N ALA A 510 -20.65 -27.80 9.49
CA ALA A 510 -19.23 -27.60 9.80
C ALA A 510 -19.04 -27.04 11.21
N LEU A 511 -19.86 -26.08 11.62
CA LEU A 511 -19.82 -25.51 12.97
C LEU A 511 -20.01 -26.58 14.05
N GLU A 512 -20.98 -27.50 13.86
CA GLU A 512 -21.21 -28.63 14.77
C GLU A 512 -20.01 -29.61 14.80
N ARG A 513 -19.40 -29.91 13.64
CA ARG A 513 -18.18 -30.73 13.58
C ARG A 513 -17.00 -30.07 14.29
N HIS A 514 -16.79 -28.77 14.09
CA HIS A 514 -15.71 -28.03 14.75
C HIS A 514 -15.90 -28.02 16.26
N ALA A 515 -17.13 -27.83 16.72
CA ALA A 515 -17.49 -27.88 18.13
C ALA A 515 -17.23 -29.24 18.77
N ALA A 516 -17.64 -30.34 18.11
CA ALA A 516 -17.31 -31.69 18.55
C ALA A 516 -15.79 -31.90 18.65
N ALA A 517 -15.05 -31.43 17.64
CA ALA A 517 -13.61 -31.59 17.54
C ALA A 517 -12.79 -30.76 18.55
N ILE A 518 -13.41 -29.82 19.28
CA ILE A 518 -12.82 -29.10 20.42
C ILE A 518 -13.52 -29.46 21.75
N GLY A 519 -14.38 -30.48 21.73
CA GLY A 519 -15.09 -31.04 22.87
C GLY A 519 -16.15 -30.12 23.48
N LEU A 520 -16.83 -29.30 22.67
CA LEU A 520 -18.03 -28.58 23.11
C LEU A 520 -19.24 -29.53 23.17
N ASP A 521 -20.24 -29.13 23.96
CA ASP A 521 -21.56 -29.72 23.94
C ASP A 521 -22.26 -29.30 22.63
N VAL A 522 -22.30 -30.22 21.67
CA VAL A 522 -22.84 -30.00 20.33
C VAL A 522 -24.35 -29.78 20.36
N ALA A 523 -25.07 -30.41 21.31
CA ALA A 523 -26.50 -30.22 21.45
C ALA A 523 -26.81 -28.80 21.92
N LYS A 524 -26.10 -28.30 22.93
CA LYS A 524 -26.22 -26.89 23.36
C LYS A 524 -25.85 -25.90 22.28
N LEU A 525 -24.80 -26.18 21.49
CA LEU A 525 -24.46 -25.35 20.34
C LEU A 525 -25.59 -25.30 19.33
N ARG A 526 -26.10 -26.47 18.94
CA ARG A 526 -27.21 -26.60 18.01
C ARG A 526 -28.41 -25.77 18.48
N ASP A 527 -28.83 -25.95 19.73
CA ASP A 527 -29.96 -25.22 20.31
C ASP A 527 -29.70 -23.70 20.34
N ALA A 528 -28.50 -23.27 20.69
CA ALA A 528 -28.12 -21.85 20.70
C ALA A 528 -28.14 -21.23 19.29
N LEU A 529 -27.67 -21.96 18.28
CA LEU A 529 -27.67 -21.51 16.89
C LEU A 529 -29.08 -21.51 16.27
N ASP A 530 -29.92 -22.49 16.60
CA ASP A 530 -31.32 -22.55 16.15
C ASP A 530 -32.14 -21.40 16.75
N ALA A 531 -31.94 -21.13 18.04
CA ALA A 531 -32.58 -20.02 18.74
C ALA A 531 -31.96 -18.64 18.43
N ARG A 532 -30.82 -18.60 17.72
CA ARG A 532 -30.02 -17.38 17.49
C ARG A 532 -29.68 -16.65 18.80
N ALA A 533 -29.39 -17.43 19.85
CA ALA A 533 -29.27 -16.96 21.22
C ALA A 533 -28.16 -15.90 21.40
N HIS A 534 -27.13 -15.93 20.55
CA HIS A 534 -25.98 -15.03 20.64
C HIS A 534 -26.03 -13.85 19.66
N ARG A 535 -27.07 -13.77 18.83
CA ARG A 535 -27.23 -12.71 17.84
C ARG A 535 -27.13 -11.31 18.44
N ALA A 536 -27.76 -11.09 19.61
CA ALA A 536 -27.72 -9.79 20.27
C ALA A 536 -26.30 -9.36 20.70
N ALA A 537 -25.45 -10.32 21.10
CA ALA A 537 -24.06 -10.04 21.44
C ALA A 537 -23.23 -9.67 20.21
N VAL A 538 -23.44 -10.36 19.09
CA VAL A 538 -22.80 -10.07 17.80
C VAL A 538 -23.25 -8.68 17.29
N GLU A 539 -24.55 -8.39 17.31
CA GLU A 539 -25.10 -7.10 16.88
C GLU A 539 -24.63 -5.93 17.77
N ALA A 540 -24.35 -6.17 19.04
CA ALA A 540 -23.82 -5.13 19.93
C ALA A 540 -22.43 -4.65 19.49
N ASP A 541 -21.55 -5.57 19.06
CA ASP A 541 -20.24 -5.22 18.51
C ASP A 541 -20.37 -4.54 17.13
N GLN A 542 -21.31 -4.99 16.28
CA GLN A 542 -21.59 -4.32 14.99
C GLN A 542 -22.07 -2.88 15.18
N LYS A 543 -23.05 -2.65 16.07
CA LYS A 543 -23.52 -1.30 16.41
C LYS A 543 -22.41 -0.43 17.00
N LEU A 544 -21.47 -1.04 17.73
CA LEU A 544 -20.31 -0.31 18.21
C LEU A 544 -19.39 0.09 17.05
N ALA A 545 -19.11 -0.82 16.12
CA ALA A 545 -18.33 -0.52 14.93
C ALA A 545 -18.96 0.62 14.11
N GLU A 546 -20.27 0.60 13.91
CA GLU A 546 -21.03 1.67 13.24
C GLU A 546 -20.87 3.02 13.96
N ARG A 547 -21.05 3.06 15.29
CA ARG A 547 -20.85 4.30 16.09
C ARG A 547 -19.43 4.84 16.04
N LEU A 548 -18.47 3.99 15.71
CA LEU A 548 -17.06 4.33 15.59
C LEU A 548 -16.64 4.55 14.12
N ASP A 549 -17.58 4.58 13.17
CA ASP A 549 -17.34 4.70 11.73
C ASP A 549 -16.43 3.60 11.14
N ILE A 550 -16.35 2.44 11.81
CA ILE A 550 -15.61 1.27 11.33
C ILE A 550 -16.45 0.53 10.29
N THR A 551 -16.05 0.64 9.02
CA THR A 551 -16.81 0.09 7.88
C THR A 551 -16.21 -1.19 7.27
N GLY A 552 -15.08 -1.67 7.77
CA GLY A 552 -14.37 -2.81 7.19
C GLY A 552 -13.61 -3.67 8.20
N THR A 553 -13.29 -4.90 7.79
CA THR A 553 -12.56 -5.88 8.60
C THR A 553 -11.28 -6.38 7.92
N PRO A 554 -10.21 -6.68 8.68
CA PRO A 554 -10.07 -6.40 10.11
C PRO A 554 -9.82 -4.90 10.34
N SER A 555 -10.34 -4.36 11.44
CA SER A 555 -10.01 -3.02 11.95
C SER A 555 -9.66 -3.10 13.42
N PHE A 556 -8.81 -2.19 13.90
CA PHE A 556 -8.25 -2.27 15.25
C PHE A 556 -8.35 -0.94 15.98
N ALA A 557 -8.82 -1.00 17.21
CA ALA A 557 -8.60 0.04 18.21
C ALA A 557 -7.46 -0.41 19.14
N ILE A 558 -6.29 0.20 19.04
CA ILE A 558 -5.11 -0.05 19.85
C ILE A 558 -5.06 1.04 20.93
N ASN A 559 -5.66 0.75 22.09
CA ASN A 559 -6.09 1.78 23.03
C ASN A 559 -6.93 2.85 22.29
N ASP A 560 -6.36 4.04 22.09
CA ASP A 560 -7.01 5.17 21.42
C ASP A 560 -6.44 5.44 20.02
N TYR A 561 -5.68 4.52 19.43
CA TYR A 561 -5.20 4.57 18.06
C TYR A 561 -6.01 3.68 17.14
N PHE A 562 -6.30 4.17 15.95
CA PHE A 562 -6.97 3.41 14.91
C PHE A 562 -5.98 2.79 13.93
N LEU A 563 -6.25 1.55 13.52
CA LEU A 563 -5.54 0.89 12.44
C LEU A 563 -6.54 0.11 11.59
N SER A 564 -6.57 0.38 10.28
CA SER A 564 -7.45 -0.30 9.34
C SER A 564 -6.71 -1.35 8.52
N GLY A 565 -7.35 -2.50 8.32
CA GLY A 565 -6.90 -3.58 7.44
C GLY A 565 -5.83 -4.50 8.03
N ALA A 566 -5.56 -5.59 7.32
CA ALA A 566 -4.52 -6.54 7.70
C ALA A 566 -3.11 -5.95 7.43
N GLN A 567 -2.60 -5.18 8.39
CA GLN A 567 -1.30 -4.52 8.36
C GLN A 567 -0.17 -5.42 8.87
N GLY A 568 1.07 -5.09 8.52
CA GLY A 568 2.25 -5.81 8.98
C GLY A 568 2.71 -5.40 10.39
N THR A 569 3.53 -6.24 11.00
CA THR A 569 4.08 -6.08 12.36
C THR A 569 4.68 -4.70 12.65
N PRO A 570 5.44 -4.05 11.76
CA PRO A 570 6.01 -2.73 12.05
C PRO A 570 4.95 -1.66 12.36
N ARG A 571 3.79 -1.67 11.67
CA ARG A 571 2.70 -0.72 11.94
C ARG A 571 2.05 -0.96 13.29
N PHE A 572 1.85 -2.22 13.66
CA PHE A 572 1.35 -2.58 14.98
C PHE A 572 2.33 -2.20 16.10
N ARG A 573 3.62 -2.56 15.97
CA ARG A 573 4.66 -2.19 16.95
C ARG A 573 4.65 -0.70 17.22
N ARG A 574 4.67 0.12 16.16
CA ARG A 574 4.61 1.58 16.26
C ARG A 574 3.44 2.09 17.11
N LEU A 575 2.23 1.56 16.89
CA LEU A 575 1.04 1.98 17.63
C LEU A 575 1.01 1.43 19.06
N VAL A 576 1.52 0.21 19.28
CA VAL A 576 1.71 -0.36 20.62
C VAL A 576 2.70 0.48 21.43
N ASP A 577 3.83 0.86 20.84
CA ASP A 577 4.87 1.67 21.49
C ASP A 577 4.35 3.06 21.82
N LEU A 578 3.56 3.66 20.92
CA LEU A 578 2.84 4.91 21.20
C LEU A 578 1.85 4.75 22.36
N ALA A 579 1.09 3.67 22.38
CA ALA A 579 0.13 3.39 23.45
C ALA A 579 0.78 3.11 24.81
N LEU A 580 2.02 2.60 24.82
CA LEU A 580 2.85 2.41 26.02
C LEU A 580 3.55 3.70 26.48
N GLY A 581 3.72 4.66 25.59
CA GLY A 581 4.35 5.94 25.86
C GLY A 581 3.47 6.91 26.66
N PRO A 582 3.95 8.16 26.87
CA PRO A 582 3.16 9.20 27.52
C PRO A 582 1.84 9.44 26.78
N ARG A 583 0.73 9.45 27.51
CA ARG A 583 -0.60 9.70 26.95
C ARG A 583 -0.71 11.15 26.45
N VAL A 584 -0.98 11.30 25.17
CA VAL A 584 -1.37 12.57 24.54
C VAL A 584 -2.85 12.47 24.17
N PRO A 585 -3.73 13.34 24.71
CA PRO A 585 -5.16 13.30 24.37
C PRO A 585 -5.39 13.42 22.85
N PRO A 586 -6.38 12.71 22.28
CA PRO A 586 -6.75 12.91 20.88
C PRO A 586 -7.34 14.30 20.66
N THR A 587 -7.01 14.93 19.54
CA THR A 587 -7.68 16.15 19.07
C THR A 587 -8.88 15.78 18.20
N PRO A 588 -9.90 16.65 18.05
CA PRO A 588 -11.06 16.38 17.21
C PRO A 588 -10.71 15.97 15.77
N GLU A 589 -9.69 16.59 15.17
CA GLU A 589 -9.25 16.33 13.79
C GLU A 589 -8.50 15.01 13.64
N SER A 590 -7.96 14.49 14.75
CA SER A 590 -7.25 13.21 14.77
C SER A 590 -8.20 12.01 14.90
N LEU A 591 -9.47 12.23 15.26
CA LEU A 591 -10.43 11.15 15.48
C LEU A 591 -10.86 10.50 14.16
N HIS A 592 -11.00 9.19 14.19
CA HIS A 592 -11.55 8.39 13.12
C HIS A 592 -13.00 8.81 12.87
N GLY A 593 -13.36 8.93 11.59
CA GLY A 593 -14.66 9.46 11.18
C GLY A 593 -14.79 10.98 11.25
N ALA A 594 -13.83 11.70 11.84
CA ALA A 594 -13.83 13.17 11.79
C ALA A 594 -13.67 13.64 10.34
N SER A 595 -14.51 14.60 9.93
CA SER A 595 -14.39 15.26 8.64
C SER A 595 -13.04 16.00 8.58
N LYS A 596 -12.02 15.37 7.97
CA LYS A 596 -10.71 15.99 7.80
C LYS A 596 -10.87 17.27 6.97
N PRO A 597 -10.37 18.44 7.42
CA PRO A 597 -10.36 19.63 6.58
C PRO A 597 -9.60 19.31 5.30
N ALA A 598 -10.22 19.58 4.15
CA ALA A 598 -9.64 19.33 2.85
C ALA A 598 -8.29 20.06 2.74
N THR A 599 -7.18 19.32 2.71
CA THR A 599 -5.91 19.87 2.25
C THR A 599 -6.05 20.21 0.78
N THR A 600 -6.12 21.51 0.50
CA THR A 600 -6.13 22.12 -0.82
C THR A 600 -4.94 21.66 -1.65
N GLN A 601 -5.19 20.77 -2.62
CA GLN A 601 -4.57 20.86 -3.93
C GLN A 601 -5.63 21.33 -4.90
N ALA A 602 -5.40 22.50 -5.50
CA ALA A 602 -6.32 23.13 -6.42
C ALA A 602 -6.56 22.23 -7.65
N THR A 603 -7.82 21.83 -7.83
CA THR A 603 -8.46 21.54 -9.12
C THR A 603 -9.64 22.52 -9.20
N PRO A 604 -10.03 23.06 -10.38
CA PRO A 604 -10.86 24.25 -10.45
C PRO A 604 -12.19 24.08 -9.72
N ALA A 605 -12.58 25.11 -8.97
CA ALA A 605 -13.76 25.14 -8.13
C ALA A 605 -15.03 24.75 -8.90
N GLN A 606 -15.70 23.70 -8.45
CA GLN A 606 -17.15 23.55 -8.62
C GLN A 606 -17.83 24.42 -7.56
N PRO A 607 -18.84 25.23 -7.89
CA PRO A 607 -19.43 26.19 -6.96
C PRO A 607 -20.08 25.46 -5.76
N ALA A 608 -19.92 26.06 -4.58
CA ALA A 608 -20.43 25.52 -3.32
C ALA A 608 -21.92 25.18 -3.39
N GLN A 609 -22.29 23.98 -2.93
CA GLN A 609 -23.69 23.64 -2.67
C GLN A 609 -24.18 24.34 -1.39
N PRO A 610 -25.38 24.94 -1.40
CA PRO A 610 -25.99 25.54 -0.22
C PRO A 610 -26.42 24.47 0.80
N PRO A 611 -26.63 24.83 2.08
CA PRO A 611 -27.02 23.89 3.13
C PRO A 611 -28.29 23.12 2.74
N GLY A 612 -28.23 21.78 2.89
CA GLY A 612 -29.28 20.85 2.50
C GLY A 612 -30.62 21.16 3.17
N GLY A 613 -31.65 21.36 2.34
CA GLY A 613 -33.02 21.55 2.79
C GLY A 613 -33.58 20.31 3.50
N THR A 614 -34.57 20.53 4.35
CA THR A 614 -35.27 19.53 5.19
C THR A 614 -36.15 18.53 4.44
N SER A 615 -36.06 18.47 3.10
CA SER A 615 -36.96 17.65 2.27
C SER A 615 -36.40 16.24 2.07
N LEU A 616 -37.14 15.23 2.53
CA LEU A 616 -36.87 13.82 2.23
C LEU A 616 -37.38 13.48 0.83
N MET A 617 -36.58 12.76 0.05
CA MET A 617 -36.94 12.21 -1.26
C MET A 617 -37.06 10.70 -1.16
N GLY A 618 -37.90 10.11 -2.00
CA GLY A 618 -38.08 8.66 -2.10
C GLY A 618 -37.99 8.21 -3.55
N ALA A 619 -37.37 7.05 -3.78
CA ALA A 619 -37.27 6.49 -5.12
C ALA A 619 -37.26 4.96 -5.10
N LYS A 620 -37.76 4.36 -6.18
CA LYS A 620 -37.37 3.02 -6.62
C LYS A 620 -36.40 3.17 -7.79
N HIS A 621 -35.51 2.21 -7.98
CA HIS A 621 -34.68 2.17 -9.17
C HIS A 621 -34.47 0.75 -9.69
N LEU A 622 -34.11 0.67 -10.97
CA LEU A 622 -33.37 -0.47 -11.51
C LEU A 622 -32.06 0.05 -12.08
N VAL A 623 -30.99 -0.73 -11.92
CA VAL A 623 -29.67 -0.40 -12.46
C VAL A 623 -29.14 -1.54 -13.31
N VAL A 624 -28.79 -1.23 -14.56
CA VAL A 624 -28.09 -2.12 -15.46
C VAL A 624 -26.61 -1.76 -15.44
N MET A 625 -25.81 -2.64 -14.86
CA MET A 625 -24.37 -2.49 -14.70
C MET A 625 -23.63 -3.04 -15.92
N TYR A 626 -22.41 -2.55 -16.16
CA TYR A 626 -21.50 -3.05 -17.18
C TYR A 626 -20.13 -3.37 -16.58
N ALA A 627 -19.28 -4.08 -17.33
CA ALA A 627 -17.90 -4.33 -16.97
C ALA A 627 -17.13 -3.00 -16.81
N GLY A 628 -16.98 -2.55 -15.57
CA GLY A 628 -16.40 -1.24 -15.22
C GLY A 628 -17.26 -0.37 -14.29
N SER A 629 -18.54 -0.71 -14.09
CA SER A 629 -19.36 -0.08 -13.05
C SER A 629 -18.79 -0.39 -11.66
N ARG A 630 -18.81 0.61 -10.75
CA ARG A 630 -18.14 0.60 -9.44
C ARG A 630 -18.51 -0.57 -8.51
N LEU A 631 -19.65 -1.23 -8.75
CA LEU A 631 -20.14 -2.39 -7.98
C LEU A 631 -20.70 -3.52 -8.86
N ALA A 632 -20.26 -3.61 -10.13
CA ALA A 632 -20.72 -4.69 -11.02
C ALA A 632 -20.44 -6.08 -10.41
N PRO A 633 -21.45 -6.95 -10.25
CA PRO A 633 -21.23 -8.35 -9.89
C PRO A 633 -20.31 -9.04 -10.91
N GLN A 634 -19.54 -10.04 -10.48
CA GLN A 634 -18.55 -10.71 -11.33
C GLN A 634 -19.13 -11.36 -12.60
N HIS A 635 -20.43 -11.72 -12.60
CA HIS A 635 -21.12 -12.27 -13.77
C HIS A 635 -21.51 -11.21 -14.81
N VAL A 636 -21.44 -9.93 -14.47
CA VAL A 636 -21.73 -8.81 -15.37
C VAL A 636 -20.50 -8.55 -16.24
N VAL A 637 -20.52 -9.12 -17.45
CA VAL A 637 -19.42 -9.02 -18.43
C VAL A 637 -19.77 -8.19 -19.67
N ARG A 638 -21.01 -7.68 -19.75
CA ARG A 638 -21.52 -6.87 -20.87
C ARG A 638 -20.84 -5.51 -20.94
N THR A 639 -20.78 -4.93 -22.14
CA THR A 639 -20.16 -3.62 -22.35
C THR A 639 -21.04 -2.49 -21.85
N ARG A 640 -20.47 -1.28 -21.75
CA ARG A 640 -21.22 -0.08 -21.39
C ARG A 640 -22.37 0.19 -22.37
N ASP A 641 -22.15 -0.01 -23.66
CA ASP A 641 -23.17 0.22 -24.68
C ASP A 641 -24.27 -0.84 -24.61
N ASP A 642 -23.93 -2.11 -24.31
CA ASP A 642 -24.91 -3.16 -24.08
C ASP A 642 -25.78 -2.89 -22.84
N ALA A 643 -25.15 -2.45 -21.74
CA ALA A 643 -25.89 -2.09 -20.52
C ALA A 643 -26.80 -0.88 -20.75
N ARG A 644 -26.35 0.09 -21.55
CA ARG A 644 -27.20 1.22 -21.97
C ARG A 644 -28.38 0.74 -22.80
N ALA A 645 -28.15 -0.13 -23.79
CA ALA A 645 -29.21 -0.67 -24.64
C ALA A 645 -30.26 -1.45 -23.82
N LEU A 646 -29.81 -2.27 -22.86
CA LEU A 646 -30.69 -2.98 -21.93
C LEU A 646 -31.48 -2.05 -21.01
N ALA A 647 -30.85 -0.99 -20.49
CA ALA A 647 -31.56 0.02 -19.72
C ALA A 647 -32.59 0.77 -20.59
N GLU A 648 -32.26 1.10 -21.84
CA GLU A 648 -33.21 1.74 -22.76
C GLU A 648 -34.37 0.80 -23.14
N GLU A 649 -34.12 -0.51 -23.23
CA GLU A 649 -35.16 -1.52 -23.42
C GLU A 649 -36.09 -1.62 -22.20
N ALA A 650 -35.52 -1.72 -21.00
CA ALA A 650 -36.28 -1.74 -19.74
C ALA A 650 -37.15 -0.48 -19.59
N LEU A 651 -36.63 0.70 -19.97
CA LEU A 651 -37.37 1.96 -19.95
C LEU A 651 -38.57 1.93 -20.91
N LYS A 652 -38.38 1.43 -22.13
CA LYS A 652 -39.47 1.28 -23.11
C LYS A 652 -40.55 0.33 -22.62
N LYS A 653 -40.18 -0.77 -21.96
CA LYS A 653 -41.13 -1.71 -21.35
C LYS A 653 -41.91 -1.03 -20.21
N ALA A 654 -41.23 -0.28 -19.34
CA ALA A 654 -41.87 0.48 -18.26
C ALA A 654 -42.87 1.52 -18.79
N GLN A 655 -42.50 2.26 -19.84
CA GLN A 655 -43.36 3.25 -20.48
C GLN A 655 -44.58 2.64 -21.18
N ARG A 656 -44.53 1.36 -21.55
CA ARG A 656 -45.66 0.60 -22.11
C ARG A 656 -46.55 -0.04 -21.05
N GLY A 657 -46.31 0.25 -19.77
CA GLY A 657 -47.15 -0.20 -18.65
C GLY A 657 -46.71 -1.50 -17.97
N ALA A 658 -45.50 -2.00 -18.25
CA ALA A 658 -44.95 -3.11 -17.47
C ALA A 658 -44.72 -2.66 -16.01
N ARG A 659 -44.98 -3.56 -15.06
CA ARG A 659 -44.78 -3.27 -13.63
C ARG A 659 -43.31 -3.06 -13.34
N PHE A 660 -42.98 -1.99 -12.61
CA PHE A 660 -41.59 -1.59 -12.38
C PHE A 660 -40.82 -2.64 -11.57
N GLU A 661 -41.47 -3.30 -10.61
CA GLU A 661 -40.84 -4.36 -9.80
C GLU A 661 -40.45 -5.58 -10.62
N ASP A 662 -41.25 -5.94 -11.63
CA ASP A 662 -40.96 -7.07 -12.53
C ASP A 662 -39.74 -6.73 -13.39
N LEU A 663 -39.63 -5.48 -13.85
CA LEU A 663 -38.48 -4.99 -14.60
C LEU A 663 -37.22 -4.89 -13.73
N VAL A 664 -37.34 -4.55 -12.45
CA VAL A 664 -36.21 -4.60 -11.52
C VAL A 664 -35.71 -6.04 -11.40
N ALA A 665 -36.60 -7.02 -11.25
CA ALA A 665 -36.24 -8.42 -11.15
C ALA A 665 -35.61 -8.97 -12.45
N GLU A 666 -36.07 -8.50 -13.61
CA GLU A 666 -35.60 -8.95 -14.93
C GLU A 666 -34.28 -8.29 -15.35
N TYR A 667 -34.10 -6.98 -15.08
CA TYR A 667 -33.01 -6.20 -15.66
C TYR A 667 -31.99 -5.67 -14.65
N SER A 668 -32.32 -5.58 -13.36
CA SER A 668 -31.40 -4.95 -12.41
C SER A 668 -30.31 -5.90 -11.95
N ASP A 669 -29.07 -5.43 -12.00
CA ASP A 669 -27.91 -6.20 -11.53
C ASP A 669 -27.49 -5.87 -10.10
N GLU A 670 -28.21 -4.96 -9.43
CA GLU A 670 -27.95 -4.67 -8.03
C GLU A 670 -28.33 -5.88 -7.18
N PRO A 671 -27.40 -6.47 -6.41
CA PRO A 671 -27.71 -7.60 -5.56
C PRO A 671 -28.85 -7.28 -4.56
N GLY A 672 -29.92 -8.07 -4.64
CA GLY A 672 -31.07 -7.95 -3.76
C GLY A 672 -32.09 -6.87 -4.12
N SER A 673 -31.93 -6.14 -5.23
CA SER A 673 -32.91 -5.14 -5.69
C SER A 673 -34.26 -5.78 -6.05
N ALA A 674 -34.23 -6.97 -6.67
CA ALA A 674 -35.43 -7.75 -7.00
C ALA A 674 -36.31 -8.03 -5.77
N ALA A 675 -35.70 -8.40 -4.64
CA ALA A 675 -36.42 -8.68 -3.40
C ALA A 675 -37.07 -7.43 -2.78
N ARG A 676 -36.56 -6.23 -3.10
CA ARG A 676 -37.10 -4.94 -2.64
C ARG A 676 -37.97 -4.25 -3.70
N GLY A 677 -38.14 -4.85 -4.89
CA GLY A 677 -38.78 -4.18 -6.03
C GLY A 677 -38.09 -2.86 -6.42
N GLY A 678 -36.79 -2.76 -6.16
CA GLY A 678 -35.98 -1.58 -6.44
C GLY A 678 -36.12 -0.45 -5.41
N ASP A 679 -36.84 -0.64 -4.31
CA ASP A 679 -37.09 0.40 -3.32
C ASP A 679 -35.84 0.80 -2.53
N LEU A 680 -35.55 2.11 -2.54
CA LEU A 680 -34.45 2.76 -1.84
C LEU A 680 -34.89 3.44 -0.54
N GLY A 681 -36.18 3.41 -0.21
CA GLY A 681 -36.74 4.09 0.95
C GLY A 681 -36.62 5.62 0.87
N LYS A 682 -36.67 6.28 2.03
CA LYS A 682 -36.59 7.74 2.14
C LYS A 682 -35.17 8.16 2.48
N PHE A 683 -34.64 9.11 1.73
CA PHE A 683 -33.30 9.64 1.92
C PHE A 683 -33.29 11.17 1.85
N ARG A 684 -32.26 11.79 2.43
CA ARG A 684 -32.07 13.25 2.40
C ARG A 684 -31.40 13.64 1.09
N LYS A 685 -31.62 14.89 0.66
CA LYS A 685 -30.85 15.51 -0.43
C LYS A 685 -29.34 15.46 -0.12
N GLY A 686 -28.55 15.00 -1.08
CA GLY A 686 -27.11 14.71 -0.97
C GLY A 686 -26.77 13.27 -0.59
N ALA A 687 -27.75 12.39 -0.35
CA ALA A 687 -27.49 10.99 0.00
C ALA A 687 -27.21 10.08 -1.22
N MET A 688 -27.66 10.49 -2.41
CA MET A 688 -27.42 9.78 -3.67
C MET A 688 -26.33 10.48 -4.50
N VAL A 689 -25.74 9.77 -5.47
CA VAL A 689 -24.77 10.39 -6.39
C VAL A 689 -25.41 11.52 -7.19
N PRO A 690 -24.66 12.59 -7.54
CA PRO A 690 -25.22 13.81 -8.11
C PRO A 690 -26.09 13.58 -9.35
N GLU A 691 -25.70 12.67 -10.25
CA GLU A 691 -26.42 12.37 -11.48
C GLU A 691 -27.78 11.72 -11.21
N PHE A 692 -27.84 10.84 -10.20
CA PHE A 692 -29.07 10.18 -9.76
C PHE A 692 -30.02 11.19 -9.13
N GLU A 693 -29.51 12.04 -8.24
CA GLU A 693 -30.31 13.03 -7.54
C GLU A 693 -30.84 14.11 -8.49
N GLN A 694 -30.01 14.63 -9.39
CA GLN A 694 -30.42 15.59 -10.40
C GLN A 694 -31.49 15.05 -11.34
N ALA A 695 -31.44 13.75 -11.66
CA ALA A 695 -32.48 13.12 -12.44
C ALA A 695 -33.77 12.97 -11.63
N LEU A 696 -33.68 12.54 -10.36
CA LEU A 696 -34.83 12.38 -9.48
C LEU A 696 -35.57 13.70 -9.21
N GLU A 697 -34.85 14.80 -9.04
CA GLU A 697 -35.44 16.13 -8.80
C GLU A 697 -36.27 16.64 -9.98
N LYS A 698 -35.92 16.23 -11.21
CA LYS A 698 -36.62 16.60 -12.45
C LYS A 698 -37.83 15.70 -12.74
N VAL A 699 -38.03 14.66 -11.94
CA VAL A 699 -39.10 13.68 -12.11
C VAL A 699 -40.21 13.98 -11.09
N ALA A 700 -41.45 14.01 -11.55
CA ALA A 700 -42.61 14.15 -10.67
C ALA A 700 -42.85 12.87 -9.85
N VAL A 701 -43.44 12.99 -8.65
CA VAL A 701 -43.80 11.81 -7.85
C VAL A 701 -44.72 10.90 -8.66
N GLY A 702 -44.40 9.60 -8.69
CA GLY A 702 -45.08 8.58 -9.49
C GLY A 702 -44.60 8.47 -10.94
N SER A 703 -43.64 9.29 -11.38
CA SER A 703 -43.11 9.28 -12.75
C SER A 703 -41.73 8.64 -12.84
N LEU A 704 -41.37 8.20 -14.05
CA LEU A 704 -40.07 7.61 -14.39
C LEU A 704 -39.10 8.65 -14.94
N SER A 705 -37.82 8.49 -14.62
CA SER A 705 -36.72 9.18 -15.30
C SER A 705 -36.49 8.61 -16.70
N GLY A 706 -35.69 9.33 -17.50
CA GLY A 706 -34.96 8.70 -18.60
C GLY A 706 -33.88 7.74 -18.09
N VAL A 707 -33.06 7.21 -19.00
CA VAL A 707 -31.87 6.44 -18.60
C VAL A 707 -30.82 7.40 -18.03
N VAL A 708 -30.41 7.16 -16.79
CA VAL A 708 -29.47 8.01 -16.04
C VAL A 708 -28.19 7.23 -15.81
N GLU A 709 -27.10 7.70 -16.38
CA GLU A 709 -25.80 7.09 -16.15
C GLU A 709 -25.17 7.60 -14.86
N THR A 710 -24.65 6.68 -14.05
CA THR A 710 -23.82 6.97 -12.90
C THR A 710 -22.58 6.08 -12.92
N ALA A 711 -21.66 6.28 -11.97
CA ALA A 711 -20.53 5.36 -11.77
C ALA A 711 -20.96 3.91 -11.44
N PHE A 712 -22.23 3.68 -11.09
CA PHE A 712 -22.79 2.36 -10.78
C PHE A 712 -23.48 1.68 -11.96
N GLY A 713 -23.65 2.35 -13.11
CA GLY A 713 -24.33 1.81 -14.28
C GLY A 713 -25.45 2.73 -14.78
N PHE A 714 -26.35 2.19 -15.58
CA PHE A 714 -27.48 2.91 -16.14
C PHE A 714 -28.73 2.66 -15.31
N HIS A 715 -29.25 3.73 -14.71
CA HIS A 715 -30.41 3.71 -13.84
C HIS A 715 -31.68 4.13 -14.58
N ILE A 716 -32.80 3.52 -14.21
CA ILE A 716 -34.12 4.09 -14.38
C ILE A 716 -34.69 4.32 -12.99
N ILE A 717 -35.22 5.50 -12.75
CA ILE A 717 -35.59 5.97 -11.42
C ILE A 717 -37.09 6.27 -11.43
N LEU A 718 -37.84 5.63 -10.53
CA LEU A 718 -39.24 5.94 -10.27
C LEU A 718 -39.31 6.75 -8.98
N ARG A 719 -39.73 8.01 -9.05
CA ARG A 719 -39.84 8.84 -7.85
C ARG A 719 -41.07 8.42 -7.04
N THR A 720 -40.87 8.15 -5.74
CA THR A 720 -41.95 7.76 -4.82
C THR A 720 -42.31 8.84 -3.80
N GLN A 721 -41.44 9.84 -3.58
CA GLN A 721 -41.71 11.00 -2.72
C GLN A 721 -40.96 12.26 -3.17
#